data_AF-A0A7Z0LNJ5-F1
#
_entry.id   AF-A0A7Z0LNJ5-F1
#
_cell.length_a   1.000
_cell.length_b   1.000
_cell.length_c   1.000
_cell.angle_alpha   90.00
_cell.angle_beta   90.00
_cell.angle_gamma   90.00
#
_symmetry.space_group_name_H-M   'P 1'
#
loop_
_entity.id
_entity.type
_entity.pdbx_description
1 polymer ?
#
loop_
_entity_poly.entity_id
_entity_poly.type
_entity_poly.pdbx_seq_one_letter_code
_entity_poly.pdbx_strand_id
1 'polypeptide(L)'
;MNFLANPSELAENYPGASLLSTVFDPFGFGRAAIDYWRDGFERSVLYWDVMRQRGNQYLEHMECTKPSVLGFETEVLMDGRQLPRPTNYELLRVLPPEGVEIDAQKRPFVVVDPRAGHGPGIGGFKPDSELGVALRAGHPCYFVGFLPYPVPGQTVEDVVESEIAFLRYIGELHADTTEKPMVVGNCQAGWQVMMAAALEPDLFGPILIAGAPLSYWAGERGKAPMRYTGGMTGGSWITELTNDMGNGLFDGAWLVQNFERLNPSNTYWKKQYNLFDNIDTEAQRYLEFERWWGGHVLLGGEEIQYIVNNLFIGNRLSTAQLLTSDGRRIDLRNVRSPVVVFCSRGDDITPPPQALGWIRDLYEGEEDIIANEQTIVYCQHDTTGHLGIFVSGSVSRKEHSEFTANMDYIDVMPPGLYEANITKADDRSDAEFIERDYLLEFEARNFDELDQEVKHSSEDDRRFATVARLSEINLGFYRLALQPWLQAVTSPETARWGRRMHPIRLRYRLMSDRNPLTVPLPVMAEMVRENRHPVAEDNLFKAFEGIVSDQIVSSLNAVRDWRDSSIERMFMDIYGQPLLQAAVGLFGDANIHRRRPGASPEHRRFIEQRQEEIRERVAEGGEHEAVMRAVIYVLGGAPATDERNFKRLRATRAELEPGRNLCDFKKLVREQFFTLKLDRVKALEALPQLLKGQTNEQIDGHIAHLEHVFAASGDLSERAAARFDQVKALFDQARPEKPVEPTPQASQQEAPKQEASKPDAPAPAAKTSAATSPASQATATQPSTEQNKPATNAPTRKRTTRKR
;
A
#
# COMPACT_ATOMS: atom_id res chain seq x y z
N MET A 1 37.88 34.91 -45.51
CA MET A 1 37.14 34.39 -46.69
C MET A 1 36.19 33.33 -46.17
N ASN A 2 34.93 33.70 -45.92
CA ASN A 2 33.87 32.79 -45.47
C ASN A 2 33.47 31.89 -46.63
N PHE A 3 33.59 30.57 -46.46
CA PHE A 3 33.29 29.57 -47.49
C PHE A 3 32.03 28.74 -47.20
N LEU A 4 31.17 29.16 -46.26
CA LEU A 4 29.91 28.50 -45.94
C LEU A 4 28.78 29.53 -45.86
N ALA A 5 28.45 30.15 -47.00
CA ALA A 5 27.23 30.93 -47.14
C ALA A 5 26.06 29.97 -47.42
N ASN A 6 24.94 30.22 -46.74
CA ASN A 6 23.71 29.45 -46.84
C ASN A 6 23.14 29.55 -48.29
N PRO A 7 22.83 28.44 -48.99
CA PRO A 7 22.26 28.50 -50.34
C PRO A 7 20.92 29.24 -50.40
N SER A 8 20.19 29.32 -49.29
CA SER A 8 18.93 30.07 -49.21
C SER A 8 19.14 31.59 -49.12
N GLU A 9 20.21 32.08 -48.48
CA GLU A 9 20.54 33.52 -48.43
C GLU A 9 21.06 34.07 -49.76
N LEU A 10 21.66 33.21 -50.59
CA LEU A 10 22.02 33.55 -51.98
C LEU A 10 20.79 33.63 -52.90
N ALA A 11 19.65 33.05 -52.51
CA ALA A 11 18.43 33.02 -53.32
C ALA A 11 17.55 34.27 -53.13
N GLU A 12 17.58 34.92 -51.97
CA GLU A 12 16.80 36.15 -51.72
C GLU A 12 17.36 37.39 -52.44
N ASN A 13 18.65 37.41 -52.77
CA ASN A 13 19.30 38.54 -53.43
C ASN A 13 19.40 38.42 -54.97
N TYR A 14 18.98 37.31 -55.57
CA TYR A 14 19.01 37.12 -57.03
C TYR A 14 17.78 36.34 -57.55
N PRO A 15 16.87 36.98 -58.32
CA PRO A 15 15.68 36.30 -58.87
C PRO A 15 15.98 35.14 -59.84
N GLY A 16 17.24 34.91 -60.23
CA GLY A 16 17.67 33.77 -61.04
C GLY A 16 17.99 32.48 -60.26
N ALA A 17 18.21 32.54 -58.94
CA ALA A 17 18.53 31.36 -58.13
C ALA A 17 17.30 30.46 -57.87
N SER A 18 16.11 31.07 -57.77
CA SER A 18 14.81 30.38 -57.67
C SER A 18 14.48 29.53 -58.91
N LEU A 19 14.80 30.04 -60.11
CA LEU A 19 14.61 29.36 -61.39
C LEU A 19 15.63 28.24 -61.64
N LEU A 20 16.91 28.46 -61.31
CA LEU A 20 17.95 27.42 -61.40
C LEU A 20 17.65 26.25 -60.45
N SER A 21 17.22 26.56 -59.23
CA SER A 21 16.92 25.54 -58.22
C SER A 21 15.65 24.74 -58.51
N THR A 22 14.70 25.24 -59.32
CA THR A 22 13.52 24.47 -59.78
C THR A 22 13.83 23.61 -61.00
N VAL A 23 14.85 23.98 -61.79
CA VAL A 23 15.33 23.19 -62.94
C VAL A 23 16.16 21.98 -62.50
N PHE A 24 16.95 22.10 -61.43
CA PHE A 24 17.80 21.01 -60.92
C PHE A 24 17.13 20.11 -59.86
N ASP A 25 16.01 20.52 -59.29
CA ASP A 25 15.21 19.74 -58.32
C ASP A 25 13.71 19.98 -58.52
N PRO A 26 13.13 19.49 -59.63
CA PRO A 26 11.75 19.79 -60.02
C PRO A 26 10.70 19.24 -59.06
N PHE A 27 11.07 18.30 -58.20
CA PHE A 27 10.21 17.68 -57.19
C PHE A 27 10.56 18.09 -55.75
N GLY A 28 11.55 18.97 -55.54
CA GLY A 28 11.95 19.47 -54.22
C GLY A 28 12.66 18.46 -53.31
N PHE A 29 13.06 17.30 -53.83
CA PHE A 29 13.66 16.21 -53.06
C PHE A 29 15.06 16.55 -52.53
N GLY A 30 15.87 17.20 -53.36
CA GLY A 30 17.22 17.64 -52.98
C GLY A 30 17.20 18.71 -51.89
N ARG A 31 16.27 19.68 -51.98
CA ARG A 31 16.08 20.69 -50.93
C ARG A 31 15.58 20.07 -49.63
N ALA A 32 14.56 19.24 -49.70
CA ALA A 32 14.03 18.51 -48.54
C ALA A 32 15.13 17.68 -47.84
N ALA A 33 16.05 17.07 -48.60
CA ALA A 33 17.18 16.34 -48.05
C ALA A 33 18.17 17.26 -47.32
N ILE A 34 18.54 18.39 -47.92
CA ILE A 34 19.47 19.37 -47.33
C ILE A 34 18.89 19.96 -46.04
N ASP A 35 17.61 20.37 -46.08
CA ASP A 35 16.91 20.94 -44.93
C ASP A 35 16.84 19.92 -43.78
N TYR A 36 16.53 18.66 -44.10
CA TYR A 36 16.56 17.55 -43.14
C TYR A 36 17.96 17.32 -42.54
N TRP A 37 19.01 17.31 -43.36
CA TRP A 37 20.39 17.11 -42.90
C TRP A 37 20.86 18.24 -41.99
N ARG A 38 20.52 19.48 -42.35
CA ARG A 38 20.81 20.66 -41.54
C ARG A 38 20.11 20.56 -40.18
N ASP A 39 18.79 20.34 -40.20
CA ASP A 39 17.98 20.18 -39.00
C ASP A 39 18.48 19.03 -38.12
N GLY A 40 18.81 17.88 -38.71
CA GLY A 40 19.37 16.73 -37.99
C GLY A 40 20.72 17.02 -37.33
N PHE A 41 21.59 17.82 -37.97
CA PHE A 41 22.84 18.27 -37.36
C PHE A 41 22.59 19.23 -36.20
N GLU A 42 21.71 20.23 -36.39
CA GLU A 42 21.32 21.19 -35.35
C GLU A 42 20.72 20.46 -34.13
N ARG A 43 19.75 19.56 -34.34
CA ARG A 43 19.16 18.72 -33.29
C ARG A 43 20.21 17.85 -32.58
N SER A 44 21.19 17.34 -33.32
CA SER A 44 22.28 16.53 -32.72
C SER A 44 23.14 17.36 -31.77
N VAL A 45 23.53 18.57 -32.17
CA VAL A 45 24.33 19.48 -31.32
C VAL A 45 23.56 19.82 -30.04
N LEU A 46 22.29 20.18 -30.18
CA LEU A 46 21.42 20.50 -29.04
C LEU A 46 21.21 19.29 -28.12
N TYR A 47 20.96 18.11 -28.68
CA TYR A 47 20.84 16.86 -27.92
C TYR A 47 22.11 16.57 -27.12
N TRP A 48 23.30 16.68 -27.71
CA TRP A 48 24.54 16.46 -27.00
C TRP A 48 24.78 17.49 -25.89
N ASP A 49 24.38 18.76 -26.10
CA ASP A 49 24.41 19.77 -25.04
C ASP A 49 23.44 19.43 -23.89
N VAL A 50 22.22 18.96 -24.17
CA VAL A 50 21.29 18.48 -23.11
C VAL A 50 21.90 17.29 -22.35
N MET A 51 22.52 16.35 -23.05
CA MET A 51 23.18 15.19 -22.42
C MET A 51 24.37 15.60 -21.54
N ARG A 52 25.09 16.67 -21.93
CA ARG A 52 26.14 17.32 -21.13
C ARG A 52 25.56 17.98 -19.88
N GLN A 53 24.51 18.78 -20.04
CA GLN A 53 23.81 19.43 -18.92
C GLN A 53 23.31 18.40 -17.90
N ARG A 54 22.75 17.28 -18.39
CA ARG A 54 22.34 16.15 -17.55
C ARG A 54 23.49 15.59 -16.71
N GLY A 55 24.67 15.41 -17.31
CA GLY A 55 25.83 14.91 -16.58
C GLY A 55 26.35 15.91 -15.56
N ASN A 56 26.34 17.21 -15.86
CA ASN A 56 26.69 18.26 -14.90
C ASN A 56 25.73 18.28 -13.71
N GLN A 57 24.42 18.29 -13.98
CA GLN A 57 23.37 18.24 -12.96
C GLN A 57 23.50 17.01 -12.07
N TYR A 58 23.84 15.85 -12.64
CA TYR A 58 24.15 14.65 -11.87
C TYR A 58 25.35 14.84 -10.94
N LEU A 59 26.44 15.44 -11.43
CA LEU A 59 27.64 15.67 -10.63
C LEU A 59 27.38 16.66 -9.49
N GLU A 60 26.68 17.76 -9.77
CA GLU A 60 26.24 18.75 -8.76
C GLU A 60 25.36 18.08 -7.70
N HIS A 61 24.36 17.30 -8.14
CA HIS A 61 23.45 16.60 -7.24
C HIS A 61 24.18 15.58 -6.34
N MET A 62 25.22 14.91 -6.86
CA MET A 62 26.05 13.97 -6.07
C MET A 62 27.02 14.67 -5.11
N GLU A 63 27.29 15.96 -5.28
CA GLU A 63 28.09 16.76 -4.34
C GLU A 63 27.25 17.29 -3.16
N CYS A 64 25.92 17.33 -3.29
CA CYS A 64 25.01 17.67 -2.21
C CYS A 64 25.12 16.66 -1.05
N THR A 65 25.07 17.15 0.19
CA THR A 65 25.07 16.29 1.40
C THR A 65 23.74 15.57 1.60
N LYS A 66 22.62 16.23 1.26
CA LYS A 66 21.26 15.70 1.37
C LYS A 66 20.53 15.85 0.02
N PRO A 67 20.93 15.12 -1.02
CA PRO A 67 20.29 15.22 -2.32
C PRO A 67 18.85 14.71 -2.24
N SER A 68 17.91 15.59 -2.57
CA SER A 68 16.49 15.27 -2.72
C SER A 68 15.94 16.02 -3.93
N VAL A 69 14.89 15.47 -4.53
CA VAL A 69 14.12 16.15 -5.59
C VAL A 69 12.77 16.65 -5.10
N LEU A 70 12.55 16.68 -3.78
CA LEU A 70 11.31 17.14 -3.19
C LEU A 70 11.05 18.60 -3.57
N GLY A 71 9.88 18.89 -4.15
CA GLY A 71 9.52 20.20 -4.66
C GLY A 71 9.00 21.19 -3.60
N PHE A 72 9.10 20.83 -2.32
CA PHE A 72 8.56 21.61 -1.19
C PHE A 72 9.64 21.96 -0.19
N GLU A 73 9.48 23.12 0.46
CA GLU A 73 10.33 23.50 1.60
C GLU A 73 10.01 22.63 2.81
N THR A 74 11.04 22.25 3.55
CA THR A 74 10.91 21.32 4.67
C THR A 74 11.75 21.70 5.87
N GLU A 75 11.31 21.24 7.03
CA GLU A 75 12.05 21.31 8.28
C GLU A 75 12.27 19.91 8.84
N VAL A 76 13.49 19.61 9.27
CA VAL A 76 13.81 18.34 9.93
C VAL A 76 13.25 18.36 11.35
N LEU A 77 12.30 17.47 11.62
CA LEU A 77 11.73 17.31 12.96
C LEU A 77 12.45 16.25 13.78
N MET A 78 12.86 15.15 13.13
CA MET A 78 13.57 14.07 13.78
C MET A 78 14.60 13.46 12.83
N ASP A 79 15.81 13.26 13.33
CA ASP A 79 16.92 12.63 12.61
C ASP A 79 17.09 11.19 13.11
N GLY A 80 16.86 10.20 12.24
CA GLY A 80 16.96 8.78 12.57
C GLY A 80 18.35 8.38 13.07
N ARG A 81 19.40 9.15 12.78
CA ARG A 81 20.77 8.89 13.28
C ARG A 81 20.89 9.14 14.79
N GLN A 82 19.95 9.86 15.39
CA GLN A 82 19.92 10.19 16.80
C GLN A 82 19.05 9.21 17.61
N LEU A 83 18.34 8.29 16.94
CA LEU A 83 17.54 7.26 17.59
C LEU A 83 18.42 6.17 18.23
N PRO A 84 17.89 5.40 19.21
CA PRO A 84 18.65 4.31 19.85
C PRO A 84 19.20 3.28 18.87
N ARG A 85 18.46 3.04 17.77
CA ARG A 85 18.87 2.23 16.62
C ARG A 85 19.04 3.16 15.43
N PRO A 86 20.26 3.67 15.17
CA PRO A 86 20.45 4.79 14.27
C PRO A 86 20.23 4.38 12.81
N THR A 87 19.47 5.19 12.07
CA THR A 87 19.22 4.99 10.64
C THR A 87 19.48 6.25 9.83
N ASN A 88 19.61 6.11 8.52
CA ASN A 88 19.79 7.23 7.60
C ASN A 88 18.47 7.93 7.21
N TYR A 89 17.36 7.67 7.92
CA TYR A 89 16.05 8.24 7.63
C TYR A 89 15.82 9.54 8.43
N GLU A 90 15.03 10.44 7.88
CA GLU A 90 14.68 11.72 8.50
C GLU A 90 13.17 11.96 8.37
N LEU A 91 12.56 12.42 9.47
CA LEU A 91 11.19 12.93 9.47
C LEU A 91 11.23 14.43 9.17
N LEU A 92 10.55 14.81 8.10
CA LEU A 92 10.44 16.18 7.61
C LEU A 92 9.01 16.70 7.78
N ARG A 93 8.86 17.92 8.27
CA ARG A 93 7.62 18.71 8.15
C ARG A 93 7.64 19.45 6.82
N VAL A 94 6.58 19.32 6.03
CA VAL A 94 6.43 20.06 4.79
C VAL A 94 5.79 21.41 5.08
N LEU A 95 6.45 22.49 4.66
CA LEU A 95 5.95 23.84 4.86
C LEU A 95 4.91 24.17 3.77
N PRO A 96 3.80 24.83 4.13
CA PRO A 96 2.79 25.21 3.15
C PRO A 96 3.34 26.25 2.17
N PRO A 97 3.08 26.10 0.85
CA PRO A 97 3.34 27.14 -0.13
C PRO A 97 2.57 28.43 0.17
N GLU A 98 3.00 29.54 -0.40
CA GLU A 98 2.34 30.84 -0.24
C GLU A 98 0.84 30.76 -0.64
N GLY A 99 -0.03 31.24 0.24
CA GLY A 99 -1.49 31.22 0.04
C GLY A 99 -2.21 29.93 0.47
N VAL A 100 -1.51 28.92 0.99
CA VAL A 100 -2.12 27.70 1.55
C VAL A 100 -2.19 27.81 3.07
N GLU A 101 -3.40 27.75 3.64
CA GLU A 101 -3.62 27.67 5.08
C GLU A 101 -3.77 26.22 5.54
N ILE A 102 -3.04 25.87 6.60
CA ILE A 102 -3.08 24.53 7.20
C ILE A 102 -3.88 24.58 8.49
N ASP A 103 -4.85 23.68 8.61
CA ASP A 103 -5.62 23.47 9.84
C ASP A 103 -4.95 22.37 10.68
N ALA A 104 -4.40 22.74 11.83
CA ALA A 104 -3.74 21.81 12.74
C ALA A 104 -4.71 20.78 13.36
N GLN A 105 -6.02 20.99 13.28
CA GLN A 105 -7.02 20.04 13.77
C GLN A 105 -7.40 18.98 12.73
N LYS A 106 -6.99 19.15 11.47
CA LYS A 106 -7.18 18.13 10.43
C LYS A 106 -6.18 16.99 10.59
N ARG A 107 -6.58 15.82 10.08
CA ARG A 107 -5.74 14.63 10.05
C ARG A 107 -4.36 14.91 9.45
N PRO A 108 -3.27 14.51 10.10
CA PRO A 108 -1.94 14.63 9.52
C PRO A 108 -1.71 13.58 8.42
N PHE A 109 -1.03 13.98 7.36
CA PHE A 109 -0.64 13.15 6.21
C PHE A 109 0.85 12.89 6.23
N VAL A 110 1.26 11.62 6.06
CA VAL A 110 2.66 11.21 6.06
C VAL A 110 2.96 10.46 4.77
N VAL A 111 3.83 11.01 3.92
CA VAL A 111 4.26 10.35 2.68
C VAL A 111 5.66 9.76 2.89
N VAL A 112 5.80 8.46 2.60
CA VAL A 112 7.04 7.70 2.74
C VAL A 112 7.55 7.28 1.37
N ASP A 113 8.77 7.70 1.06
CA ASP A 113 9.35 7.52 -0.27
C ASP A 113 10.12 6.21 -0.43
N PRO A 114 10.12 5.59 -1.62
CA PRO A 114 10.80 4.32 -1.85
C PRO A 114 12.32 4.48 -1.93
N ARG A 115 13.07 3.67 -1.18
CA ARG A 115 14.51 3.48 -1.33
C ARG A 115 14.82 2.35 -2.32
N ALA A 116 14.32 2.49 -3.55
CA ALA A 116 14.51 1.53 -4.64
C ALA A 116 15.76 1.77 -5.50
N GLY A 117 16.83 2.33 -4.91
CA GLY A 117 18.09 2.67 -5.60
C GLY A 117 18.20 4.13 -6.07
N HIS A 118 17.10 4.87 -6.08
CA HIS A 118 17.05 6.33 -6.29
C HIS A 118 16.97 7.09 -4.96
N GLY A 119 17.28 8.38 -4.99
CA GLY A 119 17.16 9.30 -3.87
C GLY A 119 15.70 9.71 -3.59
N PRO A 120 15.44 10.32 -2.43
CA PRO A 120 14.10 10.69 -2.00
C PRO A 120 13.59 11.98 -2.68
N GLY A 121 12.29 12.20 -2.57
CA GLY A 121 11.55 13.38 -3.01
C GLY A 121 10.55 13.11 -4.14
N ILE A 122 10.38 11.85 -4.57
CA ILE A 122 9.53 11.53 -5.73
C ILE A 122 8.03 11.71 -5.41
N GLY A 123 7.59 11.38 -4.20
CA GLY A 123 6.21 11.58 -3.73
C GLY A 123 5.79 13.05 -3.58
N GLY A 124 6.73 13.99 -3.70
CA GLY A 124 6.48 15.43 -3.71
C GLY A 124 7.19 16.17 -4.84
N PHE A 125 7.50 15.49 -5.94
CA PHE A 125 8.30 16.05 -7.04
C PHE A 125 7.60 17.18 -7.79
N LYS A 126 6.26 17.21 -7.78
CA LYS A 126 5.43 18.20 -8.48
C LYS A 126 4.43 18.86 -7.52
N PRO A 127 3.93 20.08 -7.84
CA PRO A 127 2.84 20.69 -7.10
C PRO A 127 1.56 19.84 -7.07
N ASP A 128 1.27 19.13 -8.17
CA ASP A 128 0.20 18.11 -8.23
C ASP A 128 0.73 16.73 -7.83
N SER A 129 1.32 16.62 -6.65
CA SER A 129 1.74 15.35 -6.04
C SER A 129 0.86 15.01 -4.83
N GLU A 130 1.05 13.84 -4.24
CA GLU A 130 0.34 13.39 -3.03
C GLU A 130 0.42 14.43 -1.91
N LEU A 131 1.62 14.96 -1.64
CA LEU A 131 1.83 16.05 -0.68
C LEU A 131 1.10 17.33 -1.10
N GLY A 132 1.17 17.71 -2.38
CA GLY A 132 0.52 18.93 -2.86
C GLY A 132 -1.01 18.87 -2.85
N VAL A 133 -1.59 17.69 -3.07
CA VAL A 133 -3.03 17.44 -2.92
C VAL A 133 -3.45 17.59 -1.45
N ALA A 134 -2.74 16.96 -0.52
CA ALA A 134 -3.05 17.04 0.91
C ALA A 134 -2.86 18.46 1.48
N LEU A 135 -1.80 19.17 1.08
CA LEU A 135 -1.56 20.56 1.47
C LEU A 135 -2.69 21.48 0.96
N ARG A 136 -3.11 21.35 -0.30
CA ARG A 136 -4.24 22.14 -0.84
C ARG A 136 -5.56 21.87 -0.12
N ALA A 137 -5.74 20.65 0.40
CA ALA A 137 -6.88 20.30 1.24
C ALA A 137 -6.74 20.81 2.70
N GLY A 138 -5.63 21.47 3.04
CA GLY A 138 -5.38 22.10 4.35
C GLY A 138 -4.88 21.15 5.44
N HIS A 139 -4.38 19.96 5.08
CA HIS A 139 -3.88 18.98 6.04
C HIS A 139 -2.43 19.23 6.46
N PRO A 140 -2.05 19.03 7.73
CA PRO A 140 -0.65 18.99 8.13
C PRO A 140 0.08 17.87 7.39
N CYS A 141 1.17 18.20 6.69
CA CYS A 141 1.89 17.24 5.85
C CYS A 141 3.31 16.97 6.34
N TYR A 142 3.67 15.70 6.33
CA TYR A 142 4.96 15.17 6.72
C TYR A 142 5.52 14.27 5.63
N PHE A 143 6.84 14.22 5.56
CA PHE A 143 7.56 13.41 4.60
C PHE A 143 8.67 12.63 5.31
N VAL A 144 8.74 11.34 5.04
CA VAL A 144 9.83 10.48 5.54
C VAL A 144 10.80 10.26 4.39
N GLY A 145 11.97 10.90 4.50
CA GLY A 145 13.07 10.81 3.54
C GLY A 145 14.27 10.04 4.08
N PHE A 146 15.31 9.89 3.27
CA PHE A 146 16.55 9.22 3.67
C PHE A 146 17.78 9.83 3.01
N LEU A 147 18.92 9.70 3.68
CA LEU A 147 20.21 10.14 3.18
C LEU A 147 20.84 9.10 2.24
N PRO A 148 21.78 9.49 1.35
CA PRO A 148 22.31 8.57 0.33
C PRO A 148 23.09 7.37 0.88
N TYR A 149 23.62 7.47 2.10
CA TYR A 149 24.42 6.44 2.74
C TYR A 149 23.70 5.89 3.97
N PRO A 150 23.59 4.57 4.13
CA PRO A 150 23.08 3.97 5.36
C PRO A 150 24.02 4.24 6.53
N VAL A 151 23.47 4.20 7.74
CA VAL A 151 24.30 4.10 8.95
C VAL A 151 24.95 2.71 8.98
N PRO A 152 26.24 2.57 9.36
CA PRO A 152 26.87 1.26 9.47
C PRO A 152 26.11 0.31 10.41
N GLY A 153 25.80 -0.90 9.95
CA GLY A 153 25.04 -1.89 10.72
C GLY A 153 23.53 -1.69 10.75
N GLN A 154 23.01 -0.66 10.05
CA GLN A 154 21.57 -0.45 9.89
C GLN A 154 20.91 -1.66 9.21
N THR A 155 19.79 -2.11 9.76
CA THR A 155 18.95 -3.19 9.23
C THR A 155 17.58 -2.67 8.78
N VAL A 156 16.80 -3.51 8.09
CA VAL A 156 15.41 -3.19 7.74
C VAL A 156 14.55 -3.01 9.00
N GLU A 157 14.81 -3.79 10.06
CA GLU A 157 14.10 -3.65 11.33
C GLU A 157 14.35 -2.28 11.95
N ASP A 158 15.59 -1.79 11.94
CA ASP A 158 15.92 -0.46 12.48
C ASP A 158 15.20 0.67 11.72
N VAL A 159 15.04 0.50 10.40
CA VAL A 159 14.27 1.45 9.56
C VAL A 159 12.80 1.43 9.95
N VAL A 160 12.19 0.25 10.10
CA VAL A 160 10.80 0.11 10.54
C VAL A 160 10.60 0.71 11.94
N GLU A 161 11.53 0.48 12.88
CA GLU A 161 11.50 1.10 14.20
C GLU A 161 11.67 2.63 14.15
N SER A 162 12.43 3.15 13.18
CA SER A 162 12.54 4.60 12.95
C SER A 162 11.21 5.19 12.45
N GLU A 163 10.55 4.52 11.51
CA GLU A 163 9.22 4.93 11.03
C GLU A 163 8.17 4.91 12.15
N ILE A 164 8.21 3.89 13.02
CA ILE A 164 7.38 3.82 14.23
C ILE A 164 7.66 5.01 15.16
N ALA A 165 8.93 5.34 15.40
CA ALA A 165 9.30 6.49 16.23
C ALA A 165 8.82 7.82 15.63
N PHE A 166 8.91 7.97 14.31
CA PHE A 166 8.42 9.15 13.60
C PHE A 166 6.91 9.30 13.72
N LEU A 167 6.14 8.22 13.51
CA LEU A 167 4.68 8.28 13.65
C LEU A 167 4.24 8.53 15.08
N ARG A 168 4.95 7.98 16.07
CA ARG A 168 4.71 8.29 17.49
C ARG A 168 4.90 9.78 17.77
N TYR A 169 5.99 10.36 17.26
CA TYR A 169 6.27 11.79 17.40
C TYR A 169 5.22 12.66 16.70
N ILE A 170 4.73 12.26 15.52
CA ILE A 170 3.61 12.95 14.85
C ILE A 170 2.34 12.85 15.68
N GLY A 171 2.04 11.68 16.25
CA GLY A 171 0.90 11.50 17.15
C GLY A 171 0.97 12.41 18.37
N GLU A 172 2.16 12.63 18.94
CA GLU A 172 2.39 13.57 20.04
C GLU A 172 2.17 15.04 19.62
N LEU A 173 2.61 15.41 18.41
CA LEU A 173 2.38 16.75 17.84
C LEU A 173 0.89 17.05 17.58
N HIS A 174 0.10 16.00 17.33
CA HIS A 174 -1.32 16.07 17.00
C HIS A 174 -2.20 15.43 18.07
N ALA A 175 -1.77 15.46 19.34
CA ALA A 175 -2.47 14.80 20.44
C ALA A 175 -3.90 15.34 20.67
N ASP A 176 -4.16 16.58 20.27
CA ASP A 176 -5.49 17.21 20.36
C ASP A 176 -6.43 16.81 19.21
N THR A 177 -5.91 16.17 18.16
CA THR A 177 -6.72 15.68 17.04
C THR A 177 -7.34 14.32 17.37
N THR A 178 -8.58 14.10 16.94
CA THR A 178 -9.24 12.80 17.13
C THR A 178 -8.81 11.75 16.12
N GLU A 179 -8.03 12.11 15.11
CA GLU A 179 -7.74 11.26 13.95
C GLU A 179 -6.26 10.90 13.86
N LYS A 180 -5.99 9.61 13.71
CA LYS A 180 -4.63 9.10 13.53
C LYS A 180 -4.08 9.46 12.14
N PRO A 181 -2.75 9.60 12.00
CA PRO A 181 -2.12 9.98 10.74
C PRO A 181 -2.48 9.03 9.59
N MET A 182 -2.82 9.59 8.43
CA MET A 182 -2.86 8.83 7.18
C MET A 182 -1.44 8.65 6.67
N VAL A 183 -1.09 7.42 6.28
CA VAL A 183 0.27 7.10 5.79
C VAL A 183 0.19 6.61 4.35
N VAL A 184 0.97 7.25 3.47
CA VAL A 184 1.13 6.85 2.06
C VAL A 184 2.49 6.21 1.89
N GLY A 185 2.51 4.93 1.50
CA GLY A 185 3.72 4.17 1.23
C GLY A 185 3.87 3.88 -0.25
N ASN A 186 4.84 4.54 -0.90
CA ASN A 186 5.09 4.39 -2.33
C ASN A 186 6.05 3.23 -2.62
N CYS A 187 5.67 2.33 -3.52
CA CYS A 187 6.50 1.20 -3.97
C CYS A 187 7.13 0.42 -2.80
N GLN A 188 8.45 0.49 -2.65
CA GLN A 188 9.21 -0.18 -1.61
C GLN A 188 8.83 0.29 -0.19
N ALA A 189 8.44 1.54 -0.02
CA ALA A 189 8.00 2.05 1.28
C ALA A 189 6.67 1.41 1.72
N GLY A 190 5.81 0.99 0.78
CA GLY A 190 4.51 0.40 1.11
C GLY A 190 4.62 -0.86 1.96
N TRP A 191 5.57 -1.74 1.69
CA TRP A 191 5.76 -2.91 2.55
C TRP A 191 6.41 -2.56 3.90
N GLN A 192 7.24 -1.51 4.00
CA GLN A 192 7.81 -1.05 5.28
C GLN A 192 6.72 -0.50 6.20
N VAL A 193 5.87 0.37 5.65
CA VAL A 193 4.70 0.92 6.33
C VAL A 193 3.78 -0.19 6.81
N MET A 194 3.55 -1.23 6.00
CA MET A 194 2.75 -2.40 6.40
C MET A 194 3.42 -3.23 7.51
N MET A 195 4.76 -3.34 7.52
CA MET A 195 5.48 -3.97 8.64
C MET A 195 5.32 -3.15 9.93
N ALA A 196 5.49 -1.83 9.86
CA ALA A 196 5.34 -0.91 10.99
C ALA A 196 3.91 -0.96 11.55
N ALA A 197 2.89 -0.91 10.68
CA ALA A 197 1.49 -1.00 11.06
C ALA A 197 1.10 -2.35 11.66
N ALA A 198 1.77 -3.44 11.26
CA ALA A 198 1.56 -4.75 11.87
C ALA A 198 2.20 -4.89 13.27
N LEU A 199 3.26 -4.13 13.54
CA LEU A 199 3.95 -4.11 14.84
C LEU A 199 3.28 -3.15 15.83
N GLU A 200 2.89 -1.95 15.37
CA GLU A 200 2.31 -0.87 16.19
C GLU A 200 1.02 -0.34 15.53
N PRO A 201 -0.04 -1.16 15.45
CA PRO A 201 -1.28 -0.80 14.74
C PRO A 201 -1.96 0.45 15.31
N ASP A 202 -1.71 0.77 16.58
CA ASP A 202 -2.32 1.93 17.23
C ASP A 202 -1.78 3.28 16.75
N LEU A 203 -0.67 3.31 16.01
CA LEU A 203 -0.09 4.56 15.48
C LEU A 203 -0.69 5.00 14.15
N PHE A 204 -1.41 4.11 13.46
CA PHE A 204 -1.83 4.33 12.07
C PHE A 204 -3.31 4.68 11.97
N GLY A 205 -3.62 5.72 11.21
CA GLY A 205 -4.92 5.88 10.55
C GLY A 205 -4.93 5.06 9.25
N PRO A 206 -5.75 5.43 8.25
CA PRO A 206 -5.77 4.77 6.95
C PRO A 206 -4.40 4.74 6.28
N ILE A 207 -4.14 3.64 5.57
CA ILE A 207 -2.88 3.37 4.90
C ILE A 207 -3.14 3.29 3.40
N LEU A 208 -2.47 4.12 2.60
CA LEU A 208 -2.48 4.02 1.14
C LEU A 208 -1.14 3.44 0.68
N ILE A 209 -1.17 2.27 0.05
CA ILE A 209 0.02 1.69 -0.59
C ILE A 209 -0.12 1.77 -2.11
N ALA A 210 0.79 2.49 -2.75
CA ALA A 210 0.74 2.76 -4.19
C ALA A 210 1.87 2.02 -4.91
N GLY A 211 1.51 1.09 -5.80
CA GLY A 211 2.47 0.27 -6.55
C GLY A 211 3.39 -0.57 -5.65
N ALA A 212 2.91 -1.00 -4.47
CA ALA A 212 3.73 -1.71 -3.48
C ALA A 212 3.54 -3.24 -3.57
N PRO A 213 4.61 -4.03 -3.81
CA PRO A 213 4.49 -5.48 -3.87
C PRO A 213 4.47 -6.06 -2.46
N LEU A 214 3.44 -6.88 -2.17
CA LEU A 214 3.33 -7.63 -0.91
C LEU A 214 3.38 -9.14 -1.12
N SER A 215 3.00 -9.63 -2.31
CA SER A 215 3.10 -11.05 -2.69
C SER A 215 4.01 -11.24 -3.91
N TYR A 216 5.28 -11.55 -3.66
CA TYR A 216 6.34 -11.53 -4.67
C TYR A 216 6.31 -12.72 -5.64
N TRP A 217 5.64 -13.81 -5.25
CA TRP A 217 5.47 -14.99 -6.10
C TRP A 217 4.25 -14.89 -7.02
N ALA A 218 3.27 -14.06 -6.67
CA ALA A 218 2.06 -13.87 -7.46
C ALA A 218 2.37 -13.19 -8.80
N GLY A 219 1.57 -13.46 -9.83
CA GLY A 219 1.84 -12.94 -11.17
C GLY A 219 1.15 -13.72 -12.28
N GLU A 220 0.88 -13.00 -13.36
CA GLU A 220 0.31 -13.54 -14.59
C GLU A 220 1.40 -14.06 -15.53
N ARG A 221 1.22 -15.28 -16.04
CA ARG A 221 2.14 -15.86 -17.02
C ARG A 221 2.13 -15.06 -18.32
N GLY A 222 3.29 -14.89 -18.93
CA GLY A 222 3.46 -14.15 -20.19
C GLY A 222 3.39 -12.62 -20.07
N LYS A 223 3.31 -12.06 -18.86
CA LYS A 223 3.29 -10.61 -18.63
C LYS A 223 4.56 -10.09 -17.95
N ALA A 224 4.57 -10.03 -16.61
CA ALA A 224 5.65 -9.39 -15.83
C ALA A 224 6.70 -10.43 -15.38
N PRO A 225 7.82 -10.62 -16.11
CA PRO A 225 8.76 -11.70 -15.86
C PRO A 225 9.71 -11.43 -14.68
N MET A 226 9.70 -10.21 -14.11
CA MET A 226 10.68 -9.81 -13.10
C MET A 226 10.76 -10.79 -11.92
N ARG A 227 9.61 -11.36 -11.52
CA ARG A 227 9.52 -12.35 -10.43
C ARG A 227 10.41 -13.58 -10.62
N TYR A 228 10.75 -13.96 -11.85
CA TYR A 228 11.58 -15.13 -12.15
C TYR A 228 13.09 -14.88 -12.00
N THR A 229 13.51 -13.61 -11.99
CA THR A 229 14.93 -13.21 -12.04
C THR A 229 15.76 -13.78 -10.88
N GLY A 230 15.17 -13.85 -9.67
CA GLY A 230 15.81 -14.43 -8.50
C GLY A 230 16.13 -15.92 -8.69
N GLY A 231 15.24 -16.67 -9.36
CA GLY A 231 15.49 -18.06 -9.74
C GLY A 231 16.61 -18.15 -10.77
N MET A 232 16.52 -17.39 -11.86
CA MET A 232 17.47 -17.48 -12.96
C MET A 232 18.93 -17.12 -12.60
N THR A 233 19.13 -16.37 -11.51
CA THR A 233 20.46 -16.03 -10.97
C THR A 233 20.98 -17.02 -9.91
N GLY A 234 20.21 -18.09 -9.62
CA GLY A 234 20.56 -19.07 -8.60
C GLY A 234 20.29 -18.60 -7.17
N GLY A 235 19.44 -17.58 -7.00
CA GLY A 235 19.04 -17.06 -5.71
C GLY A 235 19.81 -15.81 -5.27
N SER A 236 19.77 -15.54 -3.96
CA SER A 236 20.27 -14.29 -3.37
C SER A 236 21.78 -14.21 -3.19
N TRP A 237 22.55 -15.26 -3.49
CA TRP A 237 24.01 -15.23 -3.36
C TRP A 237 24.66 -14.13 -4.21
N ILE A 238 24.03 -13.74 -5.33
CA ILE A 238 24.49 -12.63 -6.17
C ILE A 238 24.34 -11.26 -5.48
N THR A 239 23.34 -11.14 -4.59
CA THR A 239 23.14 -9.93 -3.78
C THR A 239 24.30 -9.80 -2.79
N GLU A 240 24.59 -10.88 -2.06
CA GLU A 240 25.73 -10.93 -1.13
C GLU A 240 27.07 -10.70 -1.86
N LEU A 241 27.27 -11.33 -3.02
CA LEU A 241 28.46 -11.11 -3.85
C LEU A 241 28.65 -9.63 -4.17
N THR A 242 27.58 -8.97 -4.61
CA THR A 242 27.62 -7.56 -5.00
C THR A 242 27.86 -6.67 -3.78
N ASN A 243 27.30 -7.03 -2.61
CA ASN A 243 27.58 -6.36 -1.33
C ASN A 243 29.05 -6.46 -0.94
N ASP A 244 29.62 -7.66 -1.02
CA ASP A 244 31.02 -7.92 -0.66
C ASP A 244 32.00 -7.25 -1.62
N MET A 245 31.66 -7.14 -2.92
CA MET A 245 32.40 -6.30 -3.88
C MET A 245 32.31 -4.81 -3.55
N GLY A 246 31.20 -4.40 -2.93
CA GLY A 246 30.93 -3.03 -2.49
C GLY A 246 31.48 -2.70 -1.09
N ASN A 247 32.23 -3.62 -0.47
CA ASN A 247 32.74 -3.51 0.90
C ASN A 247 31.60 -3.35 1.93
N GLY A 248 30.58 -4.20 1.84
CA GLY A 248 29.41 -4.20 2.73
C GLY A 248 28.31 -3.20 2.35
N LEU A 249 28.46 -2.48 1.24
CA LEU A 249 27.47 -1.55 0.71
C LEU A 249 27.02 -1.97 -0.68
N PHE A 250 25.72 -2.07 -0.87
CA PHE A 250 25.11 -2.32 -2.17
C PHE A 250 24.94 -1.00 -2.95
N ASP A 251 25.39 -0.97 -4.20
CA ASP A 251 25.17 0.19 -5.08
C ASP A 251 23.79 0.14 -5.71
N GLY A 252 22.93 1.11 -5.36
CA GLY A 252 21.58 1.25 -5.92
C GLY A 252 21.55 1.38 -7.44
N ALA A 253 22.68 1.74 -8.07
CA ALA A 253 22.83 1.73 -9.53
C ALA A 253 22.54 0.36 -10.17
N TRP A 254 22.73 -0.75 -9.45
CA TRP A 254 22.33 -2.08 -9.92
C TRP A 254 20.81 -2.28 -9.96
N LEU A 255 20.06 -1.67 -9.03
CA LEU A 255 18.58 -1.69 -9.07
C LEU A 255 18.06 -0.85 -10.22
N VAL A 256 18.60 0.37 -10.38
CA VAL A 256 18.26 1.26 -11.49
C VAL A 256 18.54 0.57 -12.83
N GLN A 257 19.67 -0.14 -12.94
CA GLN A 257 19.97 -0.93 -14.13
C GLN A 257 18.95 -2.04 -14.39
N ASN A 258 18.45 -2.71 -13.35
CA ASN A 258 17.40 -3.71 -13.51
C ASN A 258 16.11 -3.07 -14.05
N PHE A 259 15.70 -1.90 -13.54
CA PHE A 259 14.54 -1.18 -14.09
C PHE A 259 14.75 -0.76 -15.55
N GLU A 260 15.92 -0.23 -15.90
CA GLU A 260 16.28 0.13 -17.28
C GLU A 260 16.21 -1.08 -18.24
N ARG A 261 16.52 -2.29 -17.76
CA ARG A 261 16.48 -3.53 -18.56
C ARG A 261 15.08 -4.08 -18.81
N LEU A 262 14.07 -3.69 -18.03
CA LEU A 262 12.69 -4.15 -18.25
C LEU A 262 12.15 -3.65 -19.59
N ASN A 263 12.45 -2.40 -19.92
CA ASN A 263 11.95 -1.76 -21.13
C ASN A 263 13.12 -1.25 -22.00
N PRO A 264 13.83 -2.14 -22.72
CA PRO A 264 15.00 -1.76 -23.52
C PRO A 264 14.66 -0.81 -24.67
N SER A 265 13.46 -0.92 -25.26
CA SER A 265 13.02 0.00 -26.32
C SER A 265 12.88 1.43 -25.79
N ASN A 266 12.31 1.59 -24.58
CA ASN A 266 12.22 2.88 -23.93
C ASN A 266 13.59 3.43 -23.51
N THR A 267 14.38 2.61 -22.80
CA THR A 267 15.67 3.00 -22.23
C THR A 267 16.70 3.38 -23.28
N TYR A 268 16.87 2.53 -24.31
CA TYR A 268 17.96 2.69 -25.28
C TYR A 268 17.59 3.54 -26.48
N TRP A 269 16.30 3.69 -26.81
CA TRP A 269 15.88 4.38 -28.01
C TRP A 269 14.77 5.40 -27.77
N LYS A 270 13.53 4.98 -27.50
CA LYS A 270 12.32 5.83 -27.53
C LYS A 270 12.47 7.11 -26.70
N LYS A 271 12.97 7.03 -25.47
CA LYS A 271 13.16 8.20 -24.60
C LYS A 271 14.19 9.17 -25.18
N GLN A 272 15.31 8.66 -25.69
CA GLN A 272 16.38 9.48 -26.26
C GLN A 272 15.97 10.08 -27.61
N TYR A 273 15.28 9.29 -28.44
CA TYR A 273 14.71 9.76 -29.69
C TYR A 273 13.65 10.82 -29.47
N ASN A 274 12.75 10.67 -28.48
CA ASN A 274 11.75 11.70 -28.16
C ASN A 274 12.39 13.04 -27.79
N LEU A 275 13.48 13.02 -27.01
CA LEU A 275 14.27 14.23 -26.71
C LEU A 275 14.92 14.79 -27.99
N PHE A 276 15.53 13.94 -28.81
CA PHE A 276 16.18 14.36 -30.04
C PHE A 276 15.17 14.98 -31.05
N ASP A 277 14.03 14.34 -31.21
CA ASP A 277 12.94 14.73 -32.11
C ASP A 277 12.30 16.05 -31.69
N ASN A 278 12.07 16.23 -30.38
CA ASN A 278 11.41 17.40 -29.78
C ASN A 278 12.40 18.29 -29.02
N ILE A 279 13.62 18.45 -29.53
CA ILE A 279 14.73 19.06 -28.77
C ILE A 279 14.46 20.49 -28.32
N ASP A 280 13.63 21.21 -29.07
CA ASP A 280 13.29 22.61 -28.83
C ASP A 280 12.32 22.79 -27.64
N THR A 281 11.62 21.73 -27.21
CA THR A 281 10.59 21.80 -26.14
C THR A 281 10.79 20.77 -25.02
N GLU A 282 11.39 19.62 -25.29
CA GLU A 282 11.46 18.48 -24.38
C GLU A 282 12.64 18.56 -23.38
N ALA A 283 13.65 19.38 -23.67
CA ALA A 283 14.90 19.43 -22.92
C ALA A 283 14.72 19.63 -21.40
N GLN A 284 13.89 20.60 -21.00
CA GLN A 284 13.66 20.90 -19.59
C GLN A 284 13.00 19.72 -18.86
N ARG A 285 11.91 19.19 -19.41
CA ARG A 285 11.19 18.04 -18.81
C ARG A 285 12.11 16.82 -18.68
N TYR A 286 12.95 16.57 -19.68
CA TYR A 286 13.92 15.48 -19.66
C TYR A 286 14.96 15.65 -18.53
N LEU A 287 15.55 16.85 -18.40
CA LEU A 287 16.54 17.16 -17.36
C LEU A 287 15.95 17.10 -15.94
N GLU A 288 14.71 17.57 -15.76
CA GLU A 288 14.00 17.46 -14.48
C GLU A 288 13.83 16.00 -14.06
N PHE A 289 13.39 15.12 -14.98
CA PHE A 289 13.27 13.70 -14.70
C PHE A 289 14.63 13.03 -14.43
N GLU A 290 15.65 13.35 -15.23
CA GLU A 290 16.99 12.77 -15.08
C GLU A 290 17.70 13.21 -13.79
N ARG A 291 17.33 14.35 -13.20
CA ARG A 291 17.82 14.76 -11.87
C ARG A 291 17.52 13.68 -10.83
N TRP A 292 16.29 13.18 -10.84
CA TRP A 292 15.85 12.11 -9.95
C TRP A 292 16.38 10.74 -10.38
N TRP A 293 16.24 10.39 -11.66
CA TRP A 293 16.66 9.08 -12.19
C TRP A 293 18.16 8.83 -12.02
N GLY A 294 18.99 9.88 -12.10
CA GLY A 294 20.42 9.82 -11.85
C GLY A 294 20.80 9.78 -10.37
N GLY A 295 19.88 10.04 -9.43
CA GLY A 295 20.13 10.18 -8.00
C GLY A 295 20.39 8.86 -7.27
N HIS A 296 21.45 8.14 -7.60
CA HIS A 296 21.72 6.80 -7.08
C HIS A 296 22.17 6.79 -5.61
N VAL A 297 21.46 6.05 -4.76
CA VAL A 297 21.78 5.86 -3.33
C VAL A 297 22.42 4.49 -3.05
N LEU A 298 22.97 4.30 -1.86
CA LEU A 298 23.50 3.03 -1.39
C LEU A 298 22.56 2.38 -0.38
N LEU A 299 22.62 1.04 -0.30
CA LEU A 299 21.95 0.24 0.73
C LEU A 299 23.00 -0.51 1.56
N GLY A 300 22.70 -0.76 2.84
CA GLY A 300 23.51 -1.64 3.66
C GLY A 300 23.41 -3.07 3.13
N GLY A 301 24.51 -3.81 3.17
CA GLY A 301 24.53 -5.20 2.67
C GLY A 301 23.50 -6.08 3.36
N GLU A 302 23.36 -5.94 4.69
CA GLU A 302 22.34 -6.65 5.47
C GLU A 302 20.92 -6.24 5.09
N GLU A 303 20.68 -4.96 4.81
CA GLU A 303 19.36 -4.45 4.40
C GLU A 303 18.90 -5.11 3.10
N ILE A 304 19.71 -5.01 2.03
CA ILE A 304 19.33 -5.56 0.73
C ILE A 304 19.26 -7.09 0.76
N GLN A 305 20.15 -7.73 1.51
CA GLN A 305 20.14 -9.18 1.65
C GLN A 305 18.89 -9.67 2.40
N TYR A 306 18.45 -8.93 3.44
CA TYR A 306 17.18 -9.17 4.11
C TYR A 306 16.01 -9.04 3.14
N ILE A 307 15.95 -7.94 2.38
CA ILE A 307 14.89 -7.67 1.41
C ILE A 307 14.79 -8.81 0.38
N VAL A 308 15.90 -9.18 -0.26
CA VAL A 308 15.89 -10.22 -1.30
C VAL A 308 15.53 -11.59 -0.73
N ASN A 309 16.12 -11.98 0.40
CA ASN A 309 15.87 -13.29 1.01
C ASN A 309 14.43 -13.43 1.48
N ASN A 310 13.93 -12.43 2.20
CA ASN A 310 12.69 -12.54 2.93
C ASN A 310 11.49 -12.14 2.07
N LEU A 311 11.63 -11.16 1.19
CA LEU A 311 10.52 -10.62 0.40
C LEU A 311 10.51 -11.26 -0.99
N PHE A 312 11.49 -10.94 -1.84
CA PHE A 312 11.48 -11.35 -3.25
C PHE A 312 11.59 -12.86 -3.46
N ILE A 313 12.52 -13.53 -2.78
CA ILE A 313 12.73 -14.96 -2.94
C ILE A 313 11.86 -15.76 -1.97
N GLY A 314 11.81 -15.35 -0.70
CA GLY A 314 11.15 -16.12 0.35
C GLY A 314 9.65 -15.87 0.50
N ASN A 315 9.13 -14.74 0.01
CA ASN A 315 7.73 -14.32 0.14
C ASN A 315 7.17 -14.47 1.57
N ARG A 316 7.99 -14.10 2.56
CA ARG A 316 7.77 -14.36 3.99
C ARG A 316 6.86 -13.33 4.66
N LEU A 317 6.71 -12.14 4.06
CA LEU A 317 5.81 -11.10 4.57
C LEU A 317 4.34 -11.51 4.42
N SER A 318 3.91 -11.90 3.21
CA SER A 318 2.52 -12.34 2.97
C SER A 318 2.16 -13.69 3.59
N THR A 319 3.11 -14.36 4.23
CA THR A 319 2.89 -15.64 4.92
C THR A 319 3.16 -15.58 6.42
N ALA A 320 3.31 -14.36 6.98
CA ALA A 320 3.53 -14.08 8.40
C ALA A 320 4.72 -14.86 9.00
N GLN A 321 5.81 -14.98 8.26
CA GLN A 321 7.01 -15.74 8.66
C GLN A 321 8.14 -14.86 9.20
N LEU A 322 8.00 -13.54 9.15
CA LEU A 322 9.01 -12.62 9.64
C LEU A 322 8.92 -12.47 11.16
N LEU A 323 10.09 -12.46 11.79
CA LEU A 323 10.28 -12.20 13.20
C LEU A 323 11.31 -11.07 13.33
N THR A 324 11.01 -10.12 14.20
CA THR A 324 11.99 -9.11 14.64
C THR A 324 13.00 -9.74 15.61
N SER A 325 14.08 -9.02 15.87
CA SER A 325 15.15 -9.42 16.77
C SER A 325 14.69 -9.69 18.21
N ASP A 326 13.61 -9.03 18.66
CA ASP A 326 13.00 -9.22 19.98
C ASP A 326 11.92 -10.32 20.02
N GLY A 327 11.63 -10.95 18.89
CA GLY A 327 10.68 -12.05 18.78
C GLY A 327 9.25 -11.66 18.42
N ARG A 328 8.94 -10.37 18.20
CA ARG A 328 7.62 -9.96 17.65
C ARG A 328 7.47 -10.47 16.22
N ARG A 329 6.33 -11.10 15.93
CA ARG A 329 5.98 -11.57 14.58
C ARG A 329 5.35 -10.44 13.78
N ILE A 330 5.86 -10.21 12.58
CA ILE A 330 5.23 -9.31 11.62
C ILE A 330 4.18 -10.11 10.86
N ASP A 331 2.92 -9.88 11.23
CA ASP A 331 1.74 -10.50 10.64
C ASP A 331 0.77 -9.40 10.21
N LEU A 332 0.54 -9.23 8.90
CA LEU A 332 -0.30 -8.13 8.41
C LEU A 332 -1.77 -8.25 8.83
N ARG A 333 -2.19 -9.40 9.38
CA ARG A 333 -3.50 -9.56 10.02
C ARG A 333 -3.61 -8.78 11.34
N ASN A 334 -2.50 -8.28 11.88
CA ASN A 334 -2.50 -7.39 13.05
C ASN A 334 -2.82 -5.93 12.69
N VAL A 335 -2.77 -5.56 11.41
CA VAL A 335 -3.15 -4.20 10.98
C VAL A 335 -4.64 -3.98 11.28
N ARG A 336 -4.96 -2.87 11.94
CA ARG A 336 -6.34 -2.49 12.34
C ARG A 336 -6.91 -1.33 11.54
N SER A 337 -6.06 -0.68 10.77
CA SER A 337 -6.42 0.48 9.98
C SER A 337 -6.80 0.07 8.56
N PRO A 338 -7.76 0.75 7.92
CA PRO A 338 -8.11 0.45 6.55
C PRO A 338 -6.91 0.59 5.61
N VAL A 339 -6.74 -0.39 4.72
CA VAL A 339 -5.66 -0.44 3.76
C VAL A 339 -6.22 -0.22 2.36
N VAL A 340 -5.79 0.87 1.71
CA VAL A 340 -6.05 1.18 0.31
C VAL A 340 -4.87 0.70 -0.53
N VAL A 341 -5.12 -0.23 -1.45
CA VAL A 341 -4.13 -0.76 -2.38
C VAL A 341 -4.37 -0.14 -3.75
N PHE A 342 -3.47 0.74 -4.19
CA PHE A 342 -3.54 1.33 -5.52
C PHE A 342 -2.53 0.66 -6.46
N CYS A 343 -3.04 -0.03 -7.49
CA CYS A 343 -2.23 -0.77 -8.44
C CYS A 343 -2.68 -0.52 -9.89
N SER A 344 -1.89 -0.96 -10.87
CA SER A 344 -2.25 -0.80 -12.28
C SER A 344 -1.91 -2.02 -13.13
N ARG A 345 -2.79 -2.34 -14.10
CA ARG A 345 -2.54 -3.38 -15.11
C ARG A 345 -1.42 -3.01 -16.08
N GLY A 346 -1.06 -1.73 -16.17
CA GLY A 346 0.11 -1.24 -16.92
C GLY A 346 1.43 -1.34 -16.14
N ASP A 347 1.40 -1.77 -14.88
CA ASP A 347 2.58 -1.89 -14.02
C ASP A 347 3.31 -3.24 -14.23
N ASP A 348 4.45 -3.20 -14.91
CA ASP A 348 5.32 -4.37 -15.13
C ASP A 348 6.21 -4.72 -13.92
N ILE A 349 6.23 -3.89 -12.88
CA ILE A 349 7.02 -4.06 -11.65
C ILE A 349 6.15 -4.66 -10.55
N THR A 350 4.99 -4.06 -10.30
CA THR A 350 4.03 -4.49 -9.28
C THR A 350 2.62 -4.61 -9.88
N PRO A 351 2.40 -5.60 -10.76
CA PRO A 351 1.08 -5.83 -11.34
C PRO A 351 0.06 -6.23 -10.26
N PRO A 352 -1.26 -6.17 -10.55
CA PRO A 352 -2.31 -6.46 -9.57
C PRO A 352 -2.12 -7.78 -8.80
N PRO A 353 -1.68 -8.90 -9.42
CA PRO A 353 -1.36 -10.11 -8.66
C PRO A 353 -0.36 -9.91 -7.51
N GLN A 354 0.70 -9.11 -7.71
CA GLN A 354 1.72 -8.88 -6.68
C GLN A 354 1.25 -7.89 -5.60
N ALA A 355 0.44 -6.91 -6.00
CA ALA A 355 -0.14 -5.93 -5.08
C ALA A 355 -1.25 -6.53 -4.20
N LEU A 356 -2.05 -7.46 -4.73
CA LEU A 356 -3.25 -8.00 -4.07
C LEU A 356 -3.07 -9.42 -3.53
N GLY A 357 -2.10 -10.19 -4.03
CA GLY A 357 -1.96 -11.61 -3.71
C GLY A 357 -1.76 -11.91 -2.22
N TRP A 358 -1.28 -10.94 -1.44
CA TRP A 358 -1.08 -11.09 0.00
C TRP A 358 -2.38 -11.31 0.77
N ILE A 359 -3.50 -10.78 0.24
CA ILE A 359 -4.84 -10.96 0.82
C ILE A 359 -5.17 -12.45 0.82
N ARG A 360 -4.99 -13.12 -0.32
CA ARG A 360 -5.20 -14.57 -0.47
C ARG A 360 -4.20 -15.41 0.33
N ASP A 361 -2.98 -14.90 0.48
CA ASP A 361 -1.93 -15.61 1.22
C ASP A 361 -2.21 -15.66 2.72
N LEU A 362 -2.78 -14.59 3.27
CA LEU A 362 -3.06 -14.43 4.70
C LEU A 362 -4.45 -14.91 5.12
N TYR A 363 -5.47 -14.64 4.31
CA TYR A 363 -6.87 -14.88 4.65
C TYR A 363 -7.46 -16.06 3.87
N GLU A 364 -8.27 -16.89 4.52
CA GLU A 364 -8.94 -18.03 3.87
C GLU A 364 -10.14 -17.59 3.01
N GLY A 365 -10.84 -16.53 3.41
CA GLY A 365 -12.00 -15.95 2.73
C GLY A 365 -12.44 -14.61 3.34
N GLU A 366 -13.60 -14.10 2.94
CA GLU A 366 -14.13 -12.80 3.38
C GLU A 366 -14.47 -12.81 4.88
N GLU A 367 -15.00 -13.92 5.39
CA GLU A 367 -15.28 -14.09 6.82
C GLU A 367 -14.02 -13.94 7.67
N ASP A 368 -12.86 -14.33 7.13
CA ASP A 368 -11.57 -14.19 7.79
C ASP A 368 -11.13 -12.71 7.85
N ILE A 369 -11.25 -11.96 6.76
CA ILE A 369 -11.01 -10.50 6.74
C ILE A 369 -11.89 -9.80 7.77
N ILE A 370 -13.18 -10.13 7.77
CA ILE A 370 -14.20 -9.60 8.68
C ILE A 370 -13.85 -9.94 10.14
N ALA A 371 -13.47 -11.19 10.44
CA ALA A 371 -13.11 -11.62 11.79
C ALA A 371 -11.83 -10.98 12.33
N ASN A 372 -10.92 -10.54 11.45
CA ASN A 372 -9.73 -9.75 11.83
C ASN A 372 -10.01 -8.23 11.89
N GLU A 373 -11.27 -7.83 11.75
CA GLU A 373 -11.72 -6.43 11.74
C GLU A 373 -11.02 -5.57 10.68
N GLN A 374 -10.64 -6.19 9.57
CA GLN A 374 -9.81 -5.55 8.55
C GLN A 374 -10.66 -4.99 7.39
N THR A 375 -10.36 -3.76 6.98
CA THR A 375 -10.98 -3.13 5.81
C THR A 375 -9.92 -2.99 4.71
N ILE A 376 -10.11 -3.67 3.58
CA ILE A 376 -9.20 -3.61 2.44
C ILE A 376 -9.97 -3.05 1.25
N VAL A 377 -9.48 -1.92 0.73
CA VAL A 377 -9.97 -1.31 -0.50
C VAL A 377 -8.88 -1.43 -1.53
N TYR A 378 -9.19 -1.86 -2.75
CA TYR A 378 -8.23 -1.82 -3.85
C TYR A 378 -8.76 -1.01 -5.02
N CYS A 379 -7.88 -0.31 -5.71
CA CYS A 379 -8.20 0.43 -6.93
C CYS A 379 -7.22 0.01 -8.03
N GLN A 380 -7.79 -0.35 -9.18
CA GLN A 380 -7.03 -0.83 -10.34
C GLN A 380 -7.10 0.17 -11.48
N HIS A 381 -5.97 0.77 -11.84
CA HIS A 381 -5.87 1.58 -13.05
C HIS A 381 -5.52 0.72 -14.26
N ASP A 382 -6.08 0.97 -15.44
CA ASP A 382 -5.90 0.07 -16.58
C ASP A 382 -4.54 0.18 -17.30
N THR A 383 -4.03 1.38 -17.50
CA THR A 383 -2.91 1.60 -18.45
C THR A 383 -1.67 2.26 -17.85
N THR A 384 -1.71 2.67 -16.58
CA THR A 384 -0.64 3.45 -15.97
C THR A 384 0.57 2.57 -15.64
N GLY A 385 1.74 2.95 -16.12
CA GLY A 385 2.99 2.28 -15.72
C GLY A 385 3.38 2.59 -14.28
N HIS A 386 4.27 1.79 -13.68
CA HIS A 386 4.68 1.88 -12.28
C HIS A 386 4.90 3.30 -11.74
N LEU A 387 5.75 4.10 -12.40
CA LEU A 387 6.05 5.48 -11.97
C LEU A 387 4.84 6.41 -12.12
N GLY A 388 3.96 6.14 -13.07
CA GLY A 388 2.76 6.94 -13.28
C GLY A 388 1.78 6.86 -12.10
N ILE A 389 1.83 5.77 -11.32
CA ILE A 389 0.95 5.56 -10.15
C ILE A 389 1.13 6.67 -9.10
N PHE A 390 2.35 7.17 -8.89
CA PHE A 390 2.65 8.17 -7.85
C PHE A 390 3.29 9.47 -8.38
N VAL A 391 3.78 9.51 -9.63
CA VAL A 391 4.44 10.71 -10.21
C VAL A 391 3.57 11.41 -11.27
N SER A 392 2.55 10.73 -11.80
CA SER A 392 1.72 11.35 -12.84
C SER A 392 0.79 12.40 -12.24
N GLY A 393 0.87 13.63 -12.75
CA GLY A 393 -0.09 14.67 -12.37
C GLY A 393 -1.52 14.33 -12.76
N SER A 394 -1.75 13.52 -13.81
CA SER A 394 -3.12 13.07 -14.16
C SER A 394 -3.68 12.10 -13.11
N VAL A 395 -2.84 11.20 -12.61
CA VAL A 395 -3.22 10.22 -11.57
C VAL A 395 -3.35 10.91 -10.22
N SER A 396 -2.46 11.85 -9.92
CA SER A 396 -2.55 12.65 -8.70
C SER A 396 -3.83 13.49 -8.66
N ARG A 397 -4.18 14.17 -9.76
CA ARG A 397 -5.40 14.99 -9.82
C ARG A 397 -6.69 14.20 -9.75
N LYS A 398 -6.69 12.93 -10.14
CA LYS A 398 -7.87 12.06 -10.13
C LYS A 398 -7.83 11.12 -8.92
N GLU A 399 -7.09 10.03 -8.99
CA GLU A 399 -7.07 8.98 -7.96
C GLU A 399 -6.64 9.50 -6.59
N HIS A 400 -5.50 10.18 -6.47
CA HIS A 400 -5.00 10.63 -5.16
C HIS A 400 -5.84 11.77 -4.56
N SER A 401 -6.37 12.67 -5.39
CA SER A 401 -7.35 13.67 -4.96
C SER A 401 -8.59 13.02 -4.35
N GLU A 402 -9.14 12.00 -5.01
CA GLU A 402 -10.35 11.33 -4.53
C GLU A 402 -10.08 10.50 -3.28
N PHE A 403 -8.94 9.82 -3.17
CA PHE A 403 -8.57 9.14 -1.92
C PHE A 403 -8.37 10.11 -0.77
N THR A 404 -7.67 11.24 -1.00
CA THR A 404 -7.45 12.26 0.03
C THR A 404 -8.77 12.83 0.52
N ALA A 405 -9.68 13.12 -0.41
CA ALA A 405 -10.99 13.68 -0.12
C ALA A 405 -11.92 12.75 0.65
N ASN A 406 -11.86 11.46 0.34
CA ASN A 406 -12.74 10.44 0.88
C ASN A 406 -12.06 9.58 1.94
N MET A 407 -10.89 9.98 2.45
CA MET A 407 -10.15 9.12 3.37
C MET A 407 -10.87 8.93 4.70
N ASP A 408 -11.54 9.97 5.21
CA ASP A 408 -12.34 9.87 6.43
C ASP A 408 -13.51 8.90 6.26
N TYR A 409 -14.02 8.78 5.03
CA TYR A 409 -15.01 7.77 4.68
C TYR A 409 -14.40 6.37 4.69
N ILE A 410 -13.24 6.16 4.04
CA ILE A 410 -12.55 4.86 4.04
C ILE A 410 -12.21 4.42 5.48
N ASP A 411 -11.85 5.36 6.35
CA ASP A 411 -11.51 5.10 7.76
C ASP A 411 -12.67 4.48 8.56
N VAL A 412 -13.91 4.87 8.25
CA VAL A 412 -15.11 4.36 8.93
C VAL A 412 -15.75 3.16 8.22
N MET A 413 -15.25 2.78 7.03
CA MET A 413 -15.84 1.69 6.26
C MET A 413 -15.81 0.40 7.08
N PRO A 414 -16.90 -0.39 7.02
CA PRO A 414 -16.94 -1.64 7.72
C PRO A 414 -15.90 -2.63 7.17
N PRO A 415 -15.44 -3.59 7.98
CA PRO A 415 -14.49 -4.61 7.55
C PRO A 415 -15.02 -5.46 6.41
N GLY A 416 -14.11 -5.78 5.48
CA GLY A 416 -14.43 -6.45 4.22
C GLY A 416 -13.42 -6.13 3.12
N LEU A 417 -13.66 -6.73 1.95
CA LEU A 417 -12.91 -6.51 0.72
C LEU A 417 -13.74 -5.67 -0.25
N TYR A 418 -13.16 -4.58 -0.74
CA TYR A 418 -13.84 -3.62 -1.61
C TYR A 418 -12.97 -3.23 -2.81
N GLU A 419 -13.60 -3.06 -3.97
CA GLU A 419 -13.01 -2.40 -5.13
C GLU A 419 -13.50 -0.95 -5.21
N ALA A 420 -12.56 -0.02 -5.33
CA ALA A 420 -12.81 1.39 -5.53
C ALA A 420 -12.79 1.74 -7.02
N ASN A 421 -13.93 2.21 -7.53
CA ASN A 421 -14.12 2.67 -8.89
C ASN A 421 -14.25 4.20 -8.91
N ILE A 422 -13.52 4.87 -9.80
CA ILE A 422 -13.57 6.33 -9.96
C ILE A 422 -14.24 6.67 -11.28
N THR A 423 -15.47 7.17 -11.20
CA THR A 423 -16.27 7.58 -12.36
C THR A 423 -16.31 9.10 -12.48
N LYS A 424 -16.39 9.65 -13.70
CA LYS A 424 -16.57 11.09 -13.91
C LYS A 424 -18.03 11.46 -13.69
N ALA A 425 -18.27 12.62 -13.08
CA ALA A 425 -19.62 13.12 -12.85
C ALA A 425 -20.40 13.33 -14.17
N ASP A 426 -19.74 13.87 -15.20
CA ASP A 426 -20.35 14.19 -16.50
C ASP A 426 -20.85 12.97 -17.28
N ASP A 427 -20.28 11.79 -17.02
CA ASP A 427 -20.66 10.55 -17.71
C ASP A 427 -21.96 9.94 -17.12
N ARG A 428 -22.56 10.61 -16.12
CA ARG A 428 -23.73 10.11 -15.37
C ARG A 428 -24.98 10.96 -15.57
N SER A 429 -26.13 10.31 -15.42
CA SER A 429 -27.45 10.95 -15.47
C SER A 429 -27.83 11.72 -14.21
N ASP A 430 -27.13 11.51 -13.08
CA ASP A 430 -27.37 12.14 -11.77
C ASP A 430 -26.32 13.21 -11.39
N ALA A 431 -25.67 13.80 -12.40
CA ALA A 431 -24.56 14.76 -12.23
C ALA A 431 -24.88 15.98 -11.35
N GLU A 432 -26.15 16.41 -11.27
CA GLU A 432 -26.57 17.58 -10.46
C GLU A 432 -26.34 17.41 -8.95
N PHE A 433 -26.16 16.18 -8.46
CA PHE A 433 -25.95 15.88 -7.03
C PHE A 433 -24.48 15.58 -6.66
N ILE A 434 -23.55 15.71 -7.60
CA ILE A 434 -22.12 15.43 -7.39
C ILE A 434 -21.38 16.76 -7.24
N GLU A 435 -20.80 17.00 -6.06
CA GLU A 435 -20.10 18.26 -5.74
C GLU A 435 -18.70 18.35 -6.41
N ARG A 436 -18.19 17.25 -6.95
CA ARG A 436 -16.83 17.10 -7.51
C ARG A 436 -16.85 16.55 -8.93
N ASP A 437 -15.74 16.71 -9.64
CA ASP A 437 -15.57 16.22 -11.01
C ASP A 437 -15.59 14.68 -11.11
N TYR A 438 -15.31 13.99 -10.00
CA TYR A 438 -15.26 12.53 -9.90
C TYR A 438 -16.06 12.04 -8.70
N LEU A 439 -16.56 10.80 -8.82
CA LEU A 439 -17.25 10.06 -7.76
C LEU A 439 -16.46 8.79 -7.44
N LEU A 440 -16.23 8.57 -6.15
CA LEU A 440 -15.56 7.37 -5.64
C LEU A 440 -16.61 6.37 -5.14
N GLU A 441 -16.77 5.27 -5.88
CA GLU A 441 -17.73 4.21 -5.58
C GLU A 441 -16.99 2.98 -5.05
N PHE A 442 -17.63 2.28 -4.11
CA PHE A 442 -17.05 1.12 -3.45
C PHE A 442 -17.94 -0.09 -3.63
N GLU A 443 -17.41 -1.09 -4.33
CA GLU A 443 -18.10 -2.35 -4.58
C GLU A 443 -17.53 -3.43 -3.67
N ALA A 444 -18.39 -4.11 -2.89
CA ALA A 444 -17.96 -5.26 -2.12
C ALA A 444 -17.57 -6.41 -3.07
N ARG A 445 -16.42 -7.02 -2.82
CA ARG A 445 -15.84 -8.09 -3.65
C ARG A 445 -15.66 -9.37 -2.85
N ASN A 446 -15.61 -10.48 -3.56
CA ASN A 446 -15.40 -11.82 -3.00
C ASN A 446 -14.05 -12.42 -3.42
N PHE A 447 -13.67 -13.54 -2.81
CA PHE A 447 -12.39 -14.21 -3.08
C PHE A 447 -12.36 -14.88 -4.46
N ASP A 448 -13.50 -15.27 -5.03
CA ASP A 448 -13.55 -15.82 -6.40
C ASP A 448 -13.22 -14.74 -7.44
N GLU A 449 -13.66 -13.50 -7.22
CA GLU A 449 -13.30 -12.32 -8.02
C GLU A 449 -11.83 -11.93 -7.79
N LEU A 450 -11.36 -11.94 -6.54
CA LEU A 450 -9.96 -11.68 -6.21
C LEU A 450 -9.02 -12.71 -6.87
N ASP A 451 -9.38 -14.00 -6.84
CA ASP A 451 -8.58 -15.08 -7.41
C ASP A 451 -8.50 -14.96 -8.96
N GLN A 452 -9.47 -14.32 -9.63
CA GLN A 452 -9.39 -14.00 -11.07
C GLN A 452 -8.31 -12.95 -11.37
N GLU A 453 -8.12 -11.98 -10.49
CA GLU A 453 -7.07 -10.95 -10.62
C GLU A 453 -5.70 -11.49 -10.19
N VAL A 454 -5.64 -12.23 -9.07
CA VAL A 454 -4.38 -12.75 -8.51
C VAL A 454 -3.82 -13.92 -9.34
N LYS A 455 -4.68 -14.69 -10.00
CA LYS A 455 -4.32 -15.86 -10.84
C LYS A 455 -3.42 -16.85 -10.10
N HIS A 456 -3.84 -17.21 -8.90
CA HIS A 456 -3.09 -18.08 -8.02
C HIS A 456 -2.85 -19.47 -8.63
N SER A 457 -1.62 -20.00 -8.51
CA SER A 457 -1.25 -21.34 -8.97
C SER A 457 -0.41 -22.06 -7.93
N SER A 458 -0.93 -23.18 -7.42
CA SER A 458 -0.24 -24.02 -6.43
C SER A 458 1.02 -24.71 -6.99
N GLU A 459 1.07 -24.90 -8.30
CA GLU A 459 2.24 -25.43 -8.99
C GLU A 459 3.35 -24.37 -9.05
N ASP A 460 2.99 -23.12 -9.35
CA ASP A 460 3.94 -22.00 -9.38
C ASP A 460 4.48 -21.70 -7.98
N ASP A 461 3.63 -21.73 -6.95
CA ASP A 461 4.04 -21.64 -5.54
C ASP A 461 5.15 -22.67 -5.21
N ARG A 462 5.02 -23.90 -5.71
CA ARG A 462 6.01 -24.97 -5.46
C ARG A 462 7.31 -24.71 -6.20
N ARG A 463 7.25 -24.17 -7.43
CA ARG A 463 8.43 -23.74 -8.18
C ARG A 463 9.18 -22.65 -7.44
N PHE A 464 8.48 -21.61 -6.96
CA PHE A 464 9.10 -20.54 -6.20
C PHE A 464 9.63 -21.01 -4.84
N ALA A 465 8.92 -21.91 -4.15
CA ALA A 465 9.44 -22.54 -2.93
C ALA A 465 10.73 -23.34 -3.19
N THR A 466 10.85 -23.98 -4.36
CA THR A 466 12.07 -24.67 -4.80
C THR A 466 13.23 -23.69 -4.99
N VAL A 467 12.96 -22.54 -5.61
CA VAL A 467 13.93 -21.44 -5.72
C VAL A 467 14.38 -20.97 -4.35
N ALA A 468 13.45 -20.77 -3.40
CA ALA A 468 13.79 -20.32 -2.06
C ALA A 468 14.76 -21.29 -1.34
N ARG A 469 14.51 -22.60 -1.43
CA ARG A 469 15.42 -23.61 -0.86
C ARG A 469 16.79 -23.64 -1.54
N LEU A 470 16.83 -23.60 -2.86
CA LEU A 470 18.09 -23.56 -3.61
C LEU A 470 18.88 -22.28 -3.35
N SER A 471 18.18 -21.15 -3.19
CA SER A 471 18.78 -19.88 -2.82
C SER A 471 19.47 -19.95 -1.46
N GLU A 472 18.82 -20.54 -0.45
CA GLU A 472 19.42 -20.75 0.88
C GLU A 472 20.69 -21.60 0.79
N ILE A 473 20.66 -22.69 0.00
CA ILE A 473 21.79 -23.58 -0.23
C ILE A 473 22.95 -22.85 -0.92
N ASN A 474 22.67 -22.15 -2.03
CA ASN A 474 23.68 -21.45 -2.83
C ASN A 474 24.32 -20.29 -2.05
N LEU A 475 23.52 -19.52 -1.30
CA LEU A 475 24.04 -18.49 -0.40
C LEU A 475 24.96 -19.10 0.67
N GLY A 476 24.58 -20.24 1.25
CA GLY A 476 25.43 -20.99 2.18
C GLY A 476 26.78 -21.38 1.58
N PHE A 477 26.78 -21.94 0.36
CA PHE A 477 28.02 -22.27 -0.34
C PHE A 477 28.88 -21.05 -0.64
N TYR A 478 28.28 -19.96 -1.10
CA TYR A 478 29.00 -18.71 -1.34
C TYR A 478 29.70 -18.19 -0.08
N ARG A 479 28.97 -18.10 1.04
CA ARG A 479 29.49 -17.62 2.32
C ARG A 479 30.62 -18.48 2.87
N LEU A 480 30.53 -19.80 2.70
CA LEU A 480 31.56 -20.72 3.19
C LEU A 480 32.81 -20.76 2.30
N ALA A 481 32.63 -20.72 0.98
CA ALA A 481 33.71 -21.01 0.04
C ALA A 481 34.36 -19.77 -0.58
N LEU A 482 33.58 -18.73 -0.91
CA LEU A 482 34.03 -17.60 -1.74
C LEU A 482 34.09 -16.27 -0.98
N GLN A 483 33.11 -16.00 -0.10
CA GLN A 483 33.01 -14.74 0.63
C GLN A 483 34.30 -14.37 1.41
N PRO A 484 34.96 -15.28 2.16
CA PRO A 484 36.16 -14.90 2.92
C PRO A 484 37.31 -14.42 2.03
N TRP A 485 37.45 -15.02 0.84
CA TRP A 485 38.47 -14.63 -0.14
C TRP A 485 38.13 -13.28 -0.77
N LEU A 486 36.86 -13.04 -1.09
CA LEU A 486 36.42 -11.78 -1.66
C LEU A 486 36.58 -10.64 -0.66
N GLN A 487 36.12 -10.81 0.58
CA GLN A 487 36.27 -9.81 1.63
C GLN A 487 37.75 -9.53 1.94
N ALA A 488 38.64 -10.51 1.79
CA ALA A 488 40.07 -10.29 1.96
C ALA A 488 40.72 -9.41 0.86
N VAL A 489 40.13 -9.35 -0.34
CA VAL A 489 40.67 -8.55 -1.46
C VAL A 489 39.88 -7.25 -1.72
N THR A 490 38.67 -7.13 -1.19
CA THR A 490 37.89 -5.89 -1.26
C THR A 490 38.39 -4.88 -0.22
N SER A 491 38.53 -3.62 -0.62
CA SER A 491 38.79 -2.49 0.27
C SER A 491 37.78 -1.36 -0.01
N PRO A 492 37.67 -0.35 0.89
CA PRO A 492 36.85 0.83 0.64
C PRO A 492 37.24 1.58 -0.65
N GLU A 493 38.51 1.56 -1.04
CA GLU A 493 39.03 2.17 -2.26
C GLU A 493 38.57 1.41 -3.50
N THR A 494 38.69 0.08 -3.50
CA THR A 494 38.28 -0.75 -4.64
C THR A 494 36.77 -0.68 -4.83
N ALA A 495 36.00 -0.68 -3.74
CA ALA A 495 34.55 -0.47 -3.78
C ALA A 495 34.17 0.91 -4.34
N ARG A 496 34.83 1.99 -3.86
CA ARG A 496 34.62 3.35 -4.40
C ARG A 496 35.01 3.47 -5.88
N TRP A 497 36.03 2.74 -6.33
CA TRP A 497 36.43 2.70 -7.73
C TRP A 497 35.42 1.93 -8.57
N GLY A 498 34.99 0.75 -8.11
CA GLY A 498 33.96 -0.07 -8.76
C GLY A 498 32.66 0.71 -8.98
N ARG A 499 32.17 1.42 -7.95
CA ARG A 499 31.00 2.31 -8.08
C ARG A 499 31.23 3.39 -9.14
N ARG A 500 32.37 4.09 -9.11
CA ARG A 500 32.71 5.13 -10.10
C ARG A 500 32.79 4.61 -11.53
N MET A 501 33.16 3.34 -11.71
CA MET A 501 33.26 2.66 -13.00
C MET A 501 31.96 1.96 -13.41
N HIS A 502 30.91 2.01 -12.60
CA HIS A 502 29.63 1.42 -12.96
C HIS A 502 29.11 2.06 -14.26
N PRO A 503 28.67 1.26 -15.27
CA PRO A 503 28.33 1.78 -16.60
C PRO A 503 27.29 2.92 -16.59
N ILE A 504 26.29 2.82 -15.73
CA ILE A 504 25.26 3.88 -15.61
C ILE A 504 25.86 5.20 -15.12
N ARG A 505 26.75 5.18 -14.12
CA ARG A 505 27.39 6.41 -13.61
C ARG A 505 28.39 6.98 -14.62
N LEU A 506 29.10 6.11 -15.35
CA LEU A 506 30.00 6.53 -16.42
C LEU A 506 29.26 7.29 -17.53
N ARG A 507 28.04 6.88 -17.90
CA ARG A 507 27.23 7.58 -18.91
C ARG A 507 26.98 9.06 -18.54
N TYR A 508 26.71 9.36 -17.27
CA TYR A 508 26.56 10.75 -16.80
C TYR A 508 27.91 11.48 -16.80
N ARG A 509 28.95 10.85 -16.25
CA ARG A 509 30.26 11.49 -16.10
C ARG A 509 30.95 11.78 -17.44
N LEU A 510 30.85 10.88 -18.41
CA LEU A 510 31.44 11.05 -19.73
C LEU A 510 30.74 12.15 -20.55
N MET A 511 29.47 12.42 -20.27
CA MET A 511 28.68 13.49 -20.88
C MET A 511 28.54 14.63 -19.86
N SER A 512 29.65 15.25 -19.47
CA SER A 512 29.70 16.39 -18.54
C SER A 512 30.90 17.26 -18.86
N ASP A 513 30.97 18.46 -18.31
CA ASP A 513 32.09 19.40 -18.51
C ASP A 513 33.44 18.89 -17.99
N ARG A 514 33.43 17.79 -17.23
CA ARG A 514 34.66 17.07 -16.86
C ARG A 514 35.30 16.32 -18.03
N ASN A 515 34.59 16.15 -19.16
CA ASN A 515 35.12 15.59 -20.39
C ASN A 515 35.55 16.73 -21.35
N PRO A 516 36.84 16.87 -21.68
CA PRO A 516 37.31 17.91 -22.60
C PRO A 516 36.61 17.91 -23.97
N LEU A 517 36.09 16.76 -24.42
CA LEU A 517 35.38 16.65 -25.69
C LEU A 517 34.02 17.36 -25.72
N THR A 518 33.41 17.64 -24.57
CA THR A 518 32.10 18.31 -24.48
C THR A 518 32.23 19.82 -24.32
N VAL A 519 33.43 20.35 -24.07
CA VAL A 519 33.69 21.79 -23.83
C VAL A 519 33.21 22.70 -24.97
N PRO A 520 33.30 22.33 -26.27
CA PRO A 520 32.79 23.18 -27.36
C PRO A 520 31.26 23.18 -27.49
N LEU A 521 30.56 22.17 -26.93
CA LEU A 521 29.12 21.99 -27.10
C LEU A 521 28.25 23.20 -26.68
N PRO A 522 28.43 23.84 -25.51
CA PRO A 522 27.58 24.96 -25.12
C PRO A 522 27.63 26.13 -26.11
N VAL A 523 28.82 26.46 -26.62
CA VAL A 523 29.01 27.54 -27.61
C VAL A 523 28.35 27.17 -28.94
N MET A 524 28.54 25.93 -29.41
CA MET A 524 27.90 25.45 -30.64
C MET A 524 26.37 25.39 -30.48
N ALA A 525 25.87 24.97 -29.31
CA ALA A 525 24.45 24.88 -29.02
C ALA A 525 23.80 26.28 -28.97
N GLU A 526 24.46 27.27 -28.38
CA GLU A 526 23.99 28.66 -28.38
C GLU A 526 23.92 29.23 -29.81
N MET A 527 24.97 29.03 -30.62
CA MET A 527 24.98 29.41 -32.03
C MET A 527 23.85 28.74 -32.83
N VAL A 528 23.58 27.47 -32.57
CA VAL A 528 22.47 26.72 -33.18
C VAL A 528 21.11 27.23 -32.70
N ARG A 529 20.94 27.57 -31.42
CA ARG A 529 19.68 28.14 -30.91
C ARG A 529 19.37 29.50 -31.51
N GLU A 530 20.38 30.36 -31.65
CA GLU A 530 20.23 31.68 -32.28
C GLU A 530 19.90 31.58 -33.78
N ASN A 531 20.41 30.54 -34.44
CA ASN A 531 20.23 30.32 -35.88
C ASN A 531 19.53 28.98 -36.15
N ARG A 532 18.47 28.66 -35.41
CA ARG A 532 17.75 27.39 -35.51
C ARG A 532 16.90 27.34 -36.78
N HIS A 533 17.00 26.27 -37.57
CA HIS A 533 16.24 26.05 -38.80
C HIS A 533 15.49 24.71 -38.73
N PRO A 534 14.30 24.69 -38.10
CA PRO A 534 13.48 23.49 -38.03
C PRO A 534 13.02 23.06 -39.43
N VAL A 535 13.11 21.76 -39.70
CA VAL A 535 12.55 21.19 -40.93
C VAL A 535 11.02 21.19 -40.86
N ALA A 536 10.35 21.39 -42.00
CA ALA A 536 8.89 21.35 -42.07
C ALA A 536 8.33 19.94 -41.74
N GLU A 537 7.15 19.88 -41.12
CA GLU A 537 6.52 18.61 -40.70
C GLU A 537 6.17 17.69 -41.87
N ASP A 538 5.92 18.24 -43.05
CA ASP A 538 5.61 17.51 -44.28
C ASP A 538 6.84 16.99 -45.04
N ASN A 539 8.05 17.17 -44.48
CA ASN A 539 9.29 16.70 -45.08
C ASN A 539 9.35 15.16 -45.14
N LEU A 540 9.56 14.61 -46.33
CA LEU A 540 9.60 13.17 -46.59
C LEU A 540 10.69 12.42 -45.78
N PHE A 541 11.86 13.02 -45.59
CA PHE A 541 12.95 12.40 -44.84
C PHE A 541 12.68 12.38 -43.34
N LYS A 542 12.01 13.43 -42.84
CA LYS A 542 11.55 13.49 -41.45
C LYS A 542 10.49 12.41 -41.16
N ALA A 543 9.55 12.20 -42.08
CA ALA A 543 8.59 11.10 -41.98
C ALA A 543 9.29 9.73 -42.01
N PHE A 544 10.30 9.56 -42.86
CA PHE A 544 11.09 8.32 -42.92
C PHE A 544 11.91 8.08 -41.63
N GLU A 545 12.45 9.13 -41.01
CA GLU A 545 13.10 9.07 -39.68
C GLU A 545 12.16 8.47 -38.64
N GLY A 546 10.90 8.95 -38.59
CA GLY A 546 9.86 8.42 -37.71
C GLY A 546 9.58 6.94 -37.93
N ILE A 547 9.42 6.51 -39.19
CA ILE A 547 9.20 5.10 -39.55
C ILE A 547 10.36 4.22 -39.10
N VAL A 548 11.61 4.66 -39.31
CA VAL A 548 12.80 3.93 -38.87
C VAL A 548 12.85 3.85 -37.35
N SER A 549 12.51 4.93 -36.65
CA SER A 549 12.43 4.96 -35.19
C SER A 549 11.41 3.95 -34.65
N ASP A 550 10.21 3.92 -35.23
CA ASP A 550 9.16 2.97 -34.86
C ASP A 550 9.56 1.52 -35.14
N GLN A 551 10.30 1.27 -36.24
CA GLN A 551 10.85 -0.05 -36.55
C GLN A 551 11.90 -0.48 -35.52
N ILE A 552 12.77 0.43 -35.06
CA ILE A 552 13.75 0.15 -34.00
C ILE A 552 13.03 -0.18 -32.69
N VAL A 553 12.03 0.63 -32.31
CA VAL A 553 11.20 0.38 -31.11
C VAL A 553 10.54 -0.99 -31.19
N SER A 554 9.92 -1.31 -32.32
CA SER A 554 9.26 -2.61 -32.56
C SER A 554 10.23 -3.78 -32.49
N SER A 555 11.44 -3.62 -33.05
CA SER A 555 12.49 -4.66 -33.02
C SER A 555 13.00 -4.89 -31.60
N LEU A 556 13.22 -3.83 -30.82
CA LEU A 556 13.64 -3.93 -29.42
C LEU A 556 12.54 -4.54 -28.53
N ASN A 557 11.27 -4.21 -28.79
CA ASN A 557 10.13 -4.86 -28.13
C ASN A 557 10.08 -6.35 -28.45
N ALA A 558 10.27 -6.74 -29.72
CA ALA A 558 10.29 -8.16 -30.08
C ALA A 558 11.42 -8.94 -29.38
N VAL A 559 12.61 -8.34 -29.23
CA VAL A 559 13.72 -8.93 -28.46
C VAL A 559 13.37 -9.06 -26.98
N ARG A 560 12.74 -8.03 -26.39
CA ARG A 560 12.26 -8.07 -25.00
C ARG A 560 11.26 -9.22 -24.82
N ASP A 561 10.24 -9.31 -25.66
CA ASP A 561 9.17 -10.30 -25.52
C ASP A 561 9.70 -11.73 -25.73
N TRP A 562 10.66 -11.92 -26.64
CA TRP A 562 11.37 -13.19 -26.80
C TRP A 562 12.22 -13.55 -25.57
N ARG A 563 12.97 -12.59 -25.02
CA ARG A 563 13.78 -12.78 -23.80
C ARG A 563 12.87 -13.17 -22.62
N ASP A 564 11.80 -12.41 -22.42
CA ASP A 564 10.91 -12.55 -21.26
C ASP A 564 10.16 -13.87 -21.29
N SER A 565 9.64 -14.27 -22.46
CA SER A 565 9.02 -15.58 -22.62
C SER A 565 10.01 -16.75 -22.51
N SER A 566 11.28 -16.55 -22.88
CA SER A 566 12.33 -17.57 -22.72
C SER A 566 12.72 -17.74 -21.25
N ILE A 567 12.86 -16.63 -20.51
CA ILE A 567 13.11 -16.63 -19.06
C ILE A 567 12.00 -17.37 -18.32
N GLU A 568 10.73 -17.06 -18.63
CA GLU A 568 9.59 -17.72 -18.01
C GLU A 568 9.58 -19.23 -18.29
N ARG A 569 9.77 -19.63 -19.56
CA ARG A 569 9.81 -21.06 -19.93
C ARG A 569 10.93 -21.79 -19.21
N MET A 570 12.15 -21.25 -19.23
CA MET A 570 13.29 -21.85 -18.52
C MET A 570 13.03 -21.98 -17.02
N PHE A 571 12.43 -20.95 -16.41
CA PHE A 571 12.05 -21.00 -15.00
C PHE A 571 11.07 -22.16 -14.73
N MET A 572 10.01 -22.26 -15.54
CA MET A 572 9.01 -23.32 -15.38
C MET A 572 9.60 -24.72 -15.60
N ASP A 573 10.49 -24.87 -16.58
CA ASP A 573 11.13 -26.14 -16.95
C ASP A 573 12.19 -26.59 -15.95
N ILE A 574 12.94 -25.66 -15.34
CA ILE A 574 13.97 -25.98 -14.34
C ILE A 574 13.31 -26.29 -13.01
N TYR A 575 12.49 -25.37 -12.49
CA TYR A 575 11.93 -25.48 -11.14
C TYR A 575 10.66 -26.34 -11.09
N GLY A 576 10.10 -26.70 -12.24
CA GLY A 576 9.00 -27.67 -12.35
C GLY A 576 9.45 -29.14 -12.31
N GLN A 577 10.75 -29.43 -12.30
CA GLN A 577 11.25 -30.81 -12.32
C GLN A 577 10.94 -31.55 -11.02
N PRO A 578 10.20 -32.68 -11.05
CA PRO A 578 9.85 -33.42 -9.85
C PRO A 578 11.07 -33.90 -9.05
N LEU A 579 12.16 -34.29 -9.72
CA LEU A 579 13.40 -34.71 -9.08
C LEU A 579 14.07 -33.56 -8.31
N LEU A 580 14.09 -32.35 -8.89
CA LEU A 580 14.65 -31.18 -8.23
C LEU A 580 13.82 -30.80 -7.00
N GLN A 581 12.50 -30.76 -7.17
CA GLN A 581 11.57 -30.47 -6.08
C GLN A 581 11.66 -31.51 -4.95
N ALA A 582 11.81 -32.80 -5.29
CA ALA A 582 12.03 -33.86 -4.32
C ALA A 582 13.37 -33.71 -3.60
N ALA A 583 14.44 -33.36 -4.33
CA ALA A 583 15.77 -33.17 -3.75
C ALA A 583 15.83 -32.06 -2.70
N VAL A 584 14.98 -31.03 -2.83
CA VAL A 584 14.85 -29.94 -1.84
C VAL A 584 13.73 -30.18 -0.82
N GLY A 585 13.08 -31.35 -0.85
CA GLY A 585 12.06 -31.74 0.13
C GLY A 585 10.67 -31.13 -0.08
N LEU A 586 10.29 -30.82 -1.32
CA LEU A 586 8.99 -30.22 -1.68
C LEU A 586 8.10 -31.13 -2.54
N PHE A 587 8.52 -32.39 -2.78
CA PHE A 587 7.78 -33.36 -3.60
C PHE A 587 7.89 -34.77 -3.01
N GLY A 588 6.90 -35.64 -3.27
CA GLY A 588 6.87 -37.04 -2.80
C GLY A 588 6.49 -37.20 -1.32
N ASP A 589 5.23 -36.92 -0.96
CA ASP A 589 4.65 -36.94 0.40
C ASP A 589 5.20 -35.93 1.41
N ALA A 590 6.09 -35.03 0.98
CA ALA A 590 6.50 -33.87 1.77
C ALA A 590 5.36 -32.84 1.86
N ASN A 591 4.59 -32.86 2.95
CA ASN A 591 3.52 -31.92 3.25
C ASN A 591 4.03 -30.53 3.65
N ILE A 592 4.77 -29.86 2.77
CA ILE A 592 5.08 -28.43 2.93
C ILE A 592 4.44 -27.69 1.76
N HIS A 593 3.11 -27.58 1.84
CA HIS A 593 2.40 -26.55 1.09
C HIS A 593 2.77 -25.21 1.71
N ARG A 594 2.91 -24.19 0.86
CA ARG A 594 3.10 -22.79 1.26
C ARG A 594 2.24 -22.47 2.49
N ARG A 595 2.85 -21.96 3.57
CA ARG A 595 2.13 -21.66 4.82
C ARG A 595 1.06 -20.61 4.54
N ARG A 596 -0.20 -20.94 4.82
CA ARG A 596 -1.34 -20.03 4.78
C ARG A 596 -1.86 -19.81 6.19
N PRO A 597 -1.55 -18.67 6.83
CA PRO A 597 -1.96 -18.42 8.21
C PRO A 597 -3.47 -18.56 8.44
N GLY A 598 -4.30 -18.08 7.50
CA GLY A 598 -5.75 -18.20 7.54
C GLY A 598 -6.26 -19.64 7.59
N ALA A 599 -5.61 -20.56 6.88
CA ALA A 599 -6.01 -21.98 6.84
C ALA A 599 -5.53 -22.81 8.04
N SER A 600 -4.85 -22.19 9.02
CA SER A 600 -4.33 -22.92 10.18
C SER A 600 -5.46 -23.35 11.14
N PRO A 601 -5.38 -24.54 11.77
CA PRO A 601 -6.42 -24.99 12.69
C PRO A 601 -6.64 -24.07 13.89
N GLU A 602 -5.58 -23.44 14.39
CA GLU A 602 -5.66 -22.47 15.48
C GLU A 602 -6.43 -21.22 15.07
N HIS A 603 -6.21 -20.75 13.84
CA HIS A 603 -6.89 -19.57 13.30
C HIS A 603 -8.37 -19.83 13.02
N ARG A 604 -8.71 -21.00 12.47
CA ARG A 604 -10.13 -21.38 12.28
C ARG A 604 -10.89 -21.41 13.60
N ARG A 605 -10.27 -21.93 14.67
CA ARG A 605 -10.86 -21.88 16.02
C ARG A 605 -11.01 -20.45 16.54
N PHE A 606 -10.06 -19.55 16.27
CA PHE A 606 -10.18 -18.14 16.61
C PHE A 606 -11.38 -17.49 15.90
N ILE A 607 -11.59 -17.76 14.61
CA ILE A 607 -12.75 -17.27 13.86
C ILE A 607 -14.05 -17.82 14.47
N GLU A 608 -14.13 -19.14 14.71
CA GLU A 608 -15.31 -19.78 15.31
C GLU A 608 -15.66 -19.15 16.67
N GLN A 609 -14.66 -18.93 17.53
CA GLN A 609 -14.85 -18.27 18.84
C GLN A 609 -15.33 -16.83 18.71
N ARG A 610 -14.76 -16.04 17.78
CA ARG A 610 -15.20 -14.66 17.53
C ARG A 610 -16.63 -14.59 17.02
N GLN A 611 -17.01 -15.51 16.13
CA GLN A 611 -18.39 -15.61 15.68
C GLN A 611 -19.32 -15.97 16.85
N GLU A 612 -18.93 -16.88 17.73
CA GLU A 612 -19.74 -17.25 18.90
C GLU A 612 -19.91 -16.08 19.88
N GLU A 613 -18.82 -15.36 20.19
CA GLU A 613 -18.84 -14.16 21.04
C GLU A 613 -19.82 -13.09 20.49
N ILE A 614 -19.77 -12.83 19.18
CA ILE A 614 -20.68 -11.86 18.55
C ILE A 614 -22.13 -12.37 18.60
N ARG A 615 -22.37 -13.68 18.42
CA ARG A 615 -23.72 -14.28 18.51
C ARG A 615 -24.32 -14.16 19.92
N GLU A 616 -23.52 -14.30 20.96
CA GLU A 616 -23.98 -14.15 22.34
C GLU A 616 -24.38 -12.70 22.67
N ARG A 617 -23.67 -11.73 22.08
CA ARG A 617 -23.86 -10.29 22.35
C ARG A 617 -24.89 -9.60 21.44
N VAL A 618 -25.59 -10.33 20.55
CA VAL A 618 -26.56 -9.76 19.59
C VAL A 618 -27.64 -8.91 20.26
N ALA A 619 -28.08 -9.33 21.46
CA ALA A 619 -29.15 -8.70 22.23
C ALA A 619 -28.65 -7.77 23.36
N GLU A 620 -27.33 -7.59 23.48
CA GLU A 620 -26.71 -6.66 24.42
C GLU A 620 -26.55 -5.29 23.77
N GLY A 621 -26.87 -4.22 24.51
CA GLY A 621 -26.82 -2.84 24.04
C GLY A 621 -28.07 -2.06 24.46
N GLY A 622 -28.30 -0.92 23.80
CA GLY A 622 -29.49 -0.09 24.00
C GLY A 622 -29.90 0.64 22.72
N GLU A 623 -30.34 1.88 22.90
CA GLU A 623 -30.95 2.68 21.83
C GLU A 623 -30.00 3.02 20.67
N HIS A 624 -28.73 3.30 20.98
CA HIS A 624 -27.72 3.64 19.98
C HIS A 624 -27.41 2.45 19.07
N GLU A 625 -27.27 1.25 19.65
CA GLU A 625 -27.06 0.00 18.92
C GLU A 625 -28.26 -0.32 18.03
N ALA A 626 -29.50 -0.12 18.52
CA ALA A 626 -30.72 -0.35 17.76
C ALA A 626 -30.85 0.59 16.55
N VAL A 627 -30.61 1.90 16.75
CA VAL A 627 -30.67 2.90 15.67
C VAL A 627 -29.57 2.67 14.64
N MET A 628 -28.33 2.41 15.07
CA MET A 628 -27.23 2.15 14.15
C MET A 628 -27.46 0.88 13.33
N ARG A 629 -27.94 -0.19 13.97
CA ARG A 629 -28.30 -1.44 13.29
C ARG A 629 -29.41 -1.22 12.26
N ALA A 630 -30.41 -0.40 12.59
CA ALA A 630 -31.45 0.00 11.64
C ALA A 630 -30.88 0.76 10.43
N VAL A 631 -30.02 1.77 10.65
CA VAL A 631 -29.37 2.54 9.57
C VAL A 631 -28.60 1.61 8.63
N ILE A 632 -27.73 0.75 9.18
CA ILE A 632 -26.91 -0.17 8.38
C ILE A 632 -27.79 -1.16 7.58
N TYR A 633 -28.86 -1.66 8.19
CA TYR A 633 -29.77 -2.59 7.53
C TYR A 633 -30.53 -1.95 6.35
N VAL A 634 -31.12 -0.77 6.56
CA VAL A 634 -31.89 -0.04 5.53
C VAL A 634 -31.00 0.32 4.35
N LEU A 635 -29.78 0.80 4.63
CA LEU A 635 -28.77 1.09 3.60
C LEU A 635 -28.24 -0.18 2.91
N GLY A 636 -28.55 -1.36 3.43
CA GLY A 636 -28.38 -2.63 2.72
C GLY A 636 -27.18 -3.48 3.12
N GLY A 637 -26.67 -3.32 4.33
CA GLY A 637 -25.58 -4.15 4.84
C GLY A 637 -24.22 -3.88 4.17
N ALA A 638 -24.14 -2.79 3.40
CA ALA A 638 -22.95 -2.04 3.10
C ALA A 638 -23.40 -0.57 3.09
N PRO A 639 -23.16 0.21 4.16
CA PRO A 639 -23.44 1.64 4.19
C PRO A 639 -22.62 2.47 3.17
N ALA A 640 -21.98 1.78 2.21
CA ALA A 640 -20.75 2.16 1.59
C ALA A 640 -20.78 1.85 0.08
N THR A 641 -21.91 2.07 -0.60
CA THR A 641 -21.95 2.00 -2.07
C THR A 641 -21.39 3.26 -2.72
N ASP A 642 -21.47 4.40 -2.01
CA ASP A 642 -21.13 5.72 -2.54
C ASP A 642 -21.00 6.77 -1.40
N GLU A 643 -20.25 7.85 -1.63
CA GLU A 643 -20.00 9.02 -0.76
C GLU A 643 -21.28 9.57 -0.12
N ARG A 644 -22.41 9.53 -0.85
CA ARG A 644 -23.74 9.98 -0.41
C ARG A 644 -24.24 9.25 0.84
N ASN A 645 -24.07 7.94 0.91
CA ASN A 645 -24.54 7.14 2.06
C ASN A 645 -23.73 7.43 3.33
N PHE A 646 -22.51 7.96 3.19
CA PHE A 646 -21.73 8.39 4.33
C PHE A 646 -22.07 9.80 4.81
N LYS A 647 -22.44 10.74 3.91
CA LYS A 647 -23.04 12.01 4.34
C LYS A 647 -24.23 11.75 5.28
N ARG A 648 -25.01 10.69 5.02
CA ARG A 648 -26.08 10.21 5.92
C ARG A 648 -25.54 9.79 7.29
N LEU A 649 -24.53 8.91 7.35
CA LEU A 649 -23.89 8.47 8.60
C LEU A 649 -23.20 9.58 9.40
N ARG A 650 -22.63 10.60 8.73
CA ARG A 650 -22.00 11.74 9.39
C ARG A 650 -23.04 12.69 9.98
N ALA A 651 -24.16 12.91 9.29
CA ALA A 651 -25.32 13.63 9.83
C ALA A 651 -25.89 12.90 11.06
N THR A 652 -26.02 11.56 10.97
CA THR A 652 -26.39 10.69 12.10
C THR A 652 -25.48 10.90 13.31
N ARG A 653 -24.14 10.98 13.13
CA ARG A 653 -23.20 11.28 14.22
C ARG A 653 -23.43 12.66 14.84
N ALA A 654 -23.61 13.69 14.02
CA ALA A 654 -23.80 15.05 14.50
C ALA A 654 -25.06 15.21 15.36
N GLU A 655 -26.09 14.38 15.12
CA GLU A 655 -27.38 14.45 15.81
C GLU A 655 -27.54 13.46 16.97
N LEU A 656 -27.08 12.20 16.84
CA LEU A 656 -27.24 11.18 17.89
C LEU A 656 -26.15 11.23 18.95
N GLU A 657 -24.92 11.64 18.60
CA GLU A 657 -23.79 11.55 19.52
C GLU A 657 -22.88 12.80 19.49
N PRO A 658 -23.41 14.00 19.83
CA PRO A 658 -22.63 15.25 19.81
C PRO A 658 -21.44 15.27 20.79
N GLY A 659 -21.34 14.30 21.71
CA GLY A 659 -20.30 14.20 22.74
C GLY A 659 -19.39 12.96 22.68
N ARG A 660 -19.59 12.01 21.75
CA ARG A 660 -18.69 10.85 21.62
C ARG A 660 -17.54 11.11 20.66
N ASN A 661 -16.39 10.55 20.99
CA ASN A 661 -15.22 10.58 20.11
C ASN A 661 -15.52 9.75 18.84
N LEU A 662 -14.95 10.14 17.70
CA LEU A 662 -15.06 9.40 16.43
C LEU A 662 -14.67 7.93 16.58
N CYS A 663 -13.71 7.64 17.46
CA CYS A 663 -13.27 6.28 17.75
C CYS A 663 -14.40 5.39 18.31
N ASP A 664 -15.22 5.90 19.24
CA ASP A 664 -16.32 5.15 19.83
C ASP A 664 -17.45 4.94 18.81
N PHE A 665 -17.72 5.97 18.01
CA PHE A 665 -18.68 5.89 16.90
C PHE A 665 -18.25 4.84 15.86
N LYS A 666 -16.98 4.83 15.45
CA LYS A 666 -16.42 3.80 14.55
C LYS A 666 -16.61 2.40 15.12
N LYS A 667 -16.32 2.22 16.41
CA LYS A 667 -16.51 0.94 17.09
C LYS A 667 -17.97 0.49 17.05
N LEU A 668 -18.90 1.39 17.34
CA LEU A 668 -20.35 1.11 17.27
C LEU A 668 -20.79 0.68 15.87
N VAL A 669 -20.41 1.44 14.83
CA VAL A 669 -20.73 1.11 13.43
C VAL A 669 -20.19 -0.27 13.05
N ARG A 670 -18.93 -0.57 13.41
CA ARG A 670 -18.29 -1.85 13.10
C ARG A 670 -18.97 -3.01 13.82
N GLU A 671 -19.22 -2.89 15.12
CA GLU A 671 -19.89 -3.93 15.92
C GLU A 671 -21.29 -4.25 15.35
N GLN A 672 -22.12 -3.23 15.09
CA GLN A 672 -23.48 -3.46 14.57
C GLN A 672 -23.47 -3.99 13.13
N PHE A 673 -22.51 -3.59 12.31
CA PHE A 673 -22.31 -4.18 10.99
C PHE A 673 -22.01 -5.68 11.07
N PHE A 674 -21.11 -6.08 11.97
CA PHE A 674 -20.77 -7.49 12.16
C PHE A 674 -21.95 -8.32 12.62
N THR A 675 -22.73 -7.83 13.58
CA THR A 675 -23.94 -8.51 14.05
C THR A 675 -24.89 -8.80 12.89
N LEU A 676 -25.11 -7.83 11.99
CA LEU A 676 -25.98 -7.97 10.81
C LEU A 676 -25.41 -8.91 9.74
N LYS A 677 -24.08 -8.95 9.57
CA LYS A 677 -23.42 -9.85 8.62
C LYS A 677 -23.45 -11.31 9.09
N LEU A 678 -23.25 -11.53 10.38
CA LEU A 678 -23.17 -12.86 10.96
C LEU A 678 -24.52 -13.57 11.00
N ASP A 679 -25.56 -12.92 11.50
CA ASP A 679 -26.92 -13.44 11.51
C ASP A 679 -27.92 -12.28 11.43
N ARG A 680 -28.26 -11.91 10.19
CA ARG A 680 -29.18 -10.82 9.90
C ARG A 680 -30.54 -10.99 10.57
N VAL A 681 -31.06 -12.22 10.66
CA VAL A 681 -32.40 -12.47 11.18
C VAL A 681 -32.41 -12.22 12.69
N LYS A 682 -31.49 -12.86 13.43
CA LYS A 682 -31.39 -12.64 14.88
C LYS A 682 -31.03 -11.21 15.24
N ALA A 683 -30.20 -10.55 14.44
CA ALA A 683 -29.85 -9.16 14.63
C ALA A 683 -31.09 -8.23 14.60
N LEU A 684 -32.02 -8.47 13.68
CA LEU A 684 -33.26 -7.70 13.58
C LEU A 684 -34.27 -8.09 14.66
N GLU A 685 -34.40 -9.38 14.98
CA GLU A 685 -35.27 -9.88 16.05
C GLU A 685 -34.88 -9.33 17.44
N ALA A 686 -33.62 -8.94 17.62
CA ALA A 686 -33.14 -8.32 18.86
C ALA A 686 -33.48 -6.82 18.98
N LEU A 687 -33.91 -6.13 17.91
CA LEU A 687 -34.22 -4.70 17.96
C LEU A 687 -35.28 -4.33 19.02
N PRO A 688 -36.41 -5.06 19.16
CA PRO A 688 -37.39 -4.76 20.21
C PRO A 688 -36.83 -4.94 21.63
N GLN A 689 -35.88 -5.87 21.81
CA GLN A 689 -35.22 -6.09 23.09
C GLN A 689 -34.26 -4.96 23.44
N LEU A 690 -33.52 -4.42 22.47
CA LEU A 690 -32.61 -3.29 22.66
C LEU A 690 -33.33 -1.98 23.02
N LEU A 691 -34.56 -1.81 22.52
CA LEU A 691 -35.41 -0.65 22.79
C LEU A 691 -36.30 -0.82 24.03
N LYS A 692 -36.20 -1.95 24.73
CA LYS A 692 -37.06 -2.27 25.86
C LYS A 692 -36.83 -1.28 27.01
N GLY A 693 -37.91 -0.61 27.44
CA GLY A 693 -37.87 0.36 28.53
C GLY A 693 -37.88 1.82 28.07
N GLN A 694 -37.86 2.07 26.76
CA GLN A 694 -38.09 3.40 26.21
C GLN A 694 -39.58 3.79 26.20
N THR A 695 -39.85 5.09 26.25
CA THR A 695 -41.20 5.66 26.12
C THR A 695 -41.63 5.73 24.65
N ASN A 696 -42.93 5.86 24.41
CA ASN A 696 -43.45 6.06 23.05
C ASN A 696 -42.85 7.30 22.37
N GLU A 697 -42.62 8.38 23.12
CA GLU A 697 -42.01 9.62 22.61
C GLU A 697 -40.55 9.40 22.16
N GLN A 698 -39.78 8.56 22.87
CA GLN A 698 -38.40 8.23 22.50
C GLN A 698 -38.36 7.39 21.22
N ILE A 699 -39.23 6.38 21.11
CA ILE A 699 -39.33 5.54 19.91
C ILE A 699 -39.74 6.38 18.69
N ASP A 700 -40.71 7.29 18.85
CA ASP A 700 -41.11 8.23 17.79
C ASP A 700 -39.94 9.15 17.39
N GLY A 701 -39.16 9.62 18.36
CA GLY A 701 -37.96 10.41 18.13
C GLY A 701 -36.90 9.66 17.31
N HIS A 702 -36.66 8.38 17.59
CA HIS A 702 -35.73 7.56 16.81
C HIS A 702 -36.21 7.31 15.38
N ILE A 703 -37.51 7.06 15.18
CA ILE A 703 -38.08 6.90 13.84
C ILE A 703 -37.97 8.21 13.05
N ALA A 704 -38.31 9.35 13.66
CA ALA A 704 -38.19 10.66 13.04
C ALA A 704 -36.72 11.00 12.67
N HIS A 705 -35.77 10.62 13.52
CA HIS A 705 -34.35 10.76 13.22
C HIS A 705 -33.95 9.90 12.01
N LEU A 706 -34.38 8.63 11.93
CA LEU A 706 -34.13 7.79 10.76
C LEU A 706 -34.74 8.40 9.48
N GLU A 707 -35.95 8.96 9.55
CA GLU A 707 -36.57 9.67 8.42
C GLU A 707 -35.75 10.88 7.98
N HIS A 708 -35.24 11.67 8.93
CA HIS A 708 -34.39 12.82 8.65
C HIS A 708 -33.08 12.40 7.97
N VAL A 709 -32.39 11.40 8.52
CA VAL A 709 -31.15 10.84 7.97
C VAL A 709 -31.34 10.33 6.54
N PHE A 710 -32.46 9.67 6.25
CA PHE A 710 -32.74 9.15 4.92
C PHE A 710 -33.18 10.24 3.93
N ALA A 711 -33.87 11.30 4.39
CA ALA A 711 -34.28 12.42 3.55
C ALA A 711 -33.11 13.33 3.12
N ALA A 712 -32.02 13.38 3.89
CA ALA A 712 -30.89 14.29 3.68
C ALA A 712 -30.08 14.07 2.39
N SER A 713 -30.31 13.00 1.61
CA SER A 713 -29.57 12.76 0.36
C SER A 713 -30.43 12.13 -0.75
N GLY A 714 -31.71 12.53 -0.85
CA GLY A 714 -32.63 12.11 -1.92
C GLY A 714 -33.48 10.87 -1.58
N ASP A 715 -34.37 10.50 -2.50
CA ASP A 715 -35.37 9.44 -2.29
C ASP A 715 -34.74 8.05 -2.08
N LEU A 716 -35.31 7.28 -1.15
CA LEU A 716 -34.93 5.89 -0.93
C LEU A 716 -35.34 5.02 -2.13
N SER A 717 -34.45 4.12 -2.57
CA SER A 717 -34.84 3.06 -3.52
C SER A 717 -35.98 2.21 -2.95
N GLU A 718 -36.82 1.62 -3.80
CA GLU A 718 -37.94 0.77 -3.38
C GLU A 718 -37.52 -0.34 -2.39
N ARG A 719 -36.33 -0.92 -2.59
CA ARG A 719 -35.77 -1.93 -1.67
C ARG A 719 -35.39 -1.35 -0.31
N ALA A 720 -34.86 -0.14 -0.26
CA ALA A 720 -34.50 0.52 0.99
C ALA A 720 -35.75 0.97 1.76
N ALA A 721 -36.77 1.48 1.05
CA ALA A 721 -38.07 1.82 1.64
C ALA A 721 -38.73 0.59 2.30
N ALA A 722 -38.76 -0.56 1.60
CA ALA A 722 -39.29 -1.80 2.16
C ALA A 722 -38.55 -2.28 3.42
N ARG A 723 -37.21 -2.13 3.45
CA ARG A 723 -36.42 -2.43 4.66
C ARG A 723 -36.71 -1.46 5.79
N PHE A 724 -36.96 -0.19 5.47
CA PHE A 724 -37.29 0.82 6.46
C PHE A 724 -38.66 0.55 7.11
N ASP A 725 -39.66 0.15 6.32
CA ASP A 725 -40.96 -0.27 6.84
C ASP A 725 -40.85 -1.48 7.78
N GLN A 726 -39.98 -2.44 7.45
CA GLN A 726 -39.69 -3.57 8.33
C GLN A 726 -39.07 -3.13 9.66
N VAL A 727 -38.14 -2.16 9.64
CA VAL A 727 -37.55 -1.61 10.86
C VAL A 727 -38.59 -0.88 11.70
N LYS A 728 -39.45 -0.06 11.09
CA LYS A 728 -40.55 0.64 11.78
C LYS A 728 -41.45 -0.36 12.52
N ALA A 729 -41.84 -1.45 11.86
CA ALA A 729 -42.65 -2.49 12.48
C ALA A 729 -41.97 -3.16 13.69
N LEU A 730 -40.64 -3.31 13.68
CA LEU A 730 -39.88 -3.85 14.82
C LEU A 730 -39.74 -2.83 15.95
N PHE A 731 -39.56 -1.55 15.64
CA PHE A 731 -39.54 -0.48 16.65
C PHE A 731 -40.91 -0.35 17.34
N ASP A 732 -42.00 -0.47 16.58
CA ASP A 732 -43.36 -0.43 17.13
C ASP A 732 -43.66 -1.59 18.08
N GLN A 733 -43.04 -2.77 17.88
CA GLN A 733 -43.16 -3.91 18.81
C GLN A 733 -42.54 -3.65 20.19
N ALA A 734 -41.61 -2.69 20.29
CA ALA A 734 -40.96 -2.33 21.55
C ALA A 734 -41.80 -1.38 22.42
N ARG A 735 -42.90 -0.84 21.88
CA ARG A 735 -43.74 0.15 22.56
C ARG A 735 -44.36 -0.45 23.83
N PRO A 736 -44.31 0.25 24.97
CA PRO A 736 -45.02 -0.18 26.17
C PRO A 736 -46.53 -0.25 25.91
N GLU A 737 -47.18 -1.33 26.34
CA GLU A 737 -48.64 -1.46 26.28
C GLU A 737 -49.28 -0.24 26.96
N LYS A 738 -50.25 0.39 26.28
CA LYS A 738 -51.07 1.44 26.88
C LYS A 738 -51.61 0.92 28.22
N PRO A 739 -51.47 1.67 29.33
CA PRO A 739 -52.15 1.32 30.56
C PRO A 739 -53.64 1.21 30.24
N VAL A 740 -54.20 0.01 30.39
CA VAL A 740 -55.65 -0.19 30.31
C VAL A 740 -56.23 0.59 31.49
N GLU A 741 -56.92 1.69 31.20
CA GLU A 741 -57.69 2.41 32.21
C GLU A 741 -58.63 1.42 32.91
N PRO A 742 -58.67 1.37 34.25
CA PRO A 742 -59.53 0.45 34.95
C PRO A 742 -61.00 0.82 34.68
N THR A 743 -61.71 -0.08 34.01
CA THR A 743 -63.16 -0.02 33.82
C THR A 743 -63.85 0.19 35.17
N PRO A 744 -64.78 1.16 35.31
CA PRO A 744 -65.50 1.37 36.56
C PRO A 744 -66.35 0.15 36.89
N GLN A 745 -66.08 -0.48 38.03
CA GLN A 745 -66.90 -1.58 38.54
C GLN A 745 -68.32 -1.09 38.82
N ALA A 746 -69.29 -1.69 38.14
CA ALA A 746 -70.69 -1.57 38.45
C ALA A 746 -70.97 -2.13 39.85
N SER A 747 -71.64 -1.31 40.64
CA SER A 747 -72.16 -1.54 41.99
C SER A 747 -72.82 -2.91 42.19
N GLN A 748 -72.25 -3.71 43.08
CA GLN A 748 -72.90 -4.89 43.65
C GLN A 748 -73.76 -4.52 44.86
N GLN A 749 -74.93 -5.17 44.88
CA GLN A 749 -76.03 -5.05 45.82
C GLN A 749 -75.66 -5.37 47.26
N GLU A 750 -76.41 -4.72 48.15
CA GLU A 750 -76.49 -4.93 49.59
C GLU A 750 -76.66 -6.41 49.99
N ALA A 751 -75.91 -6.81 51.01
CA ALA A 751 -76.23 -7.93 51.89
C ALA A 751 -76.18 -7.46 53.36
N PRO A 752 -77.02 -8.02 54.26
CA PRO A 752 -77.38 -7.37 55.50
C PRO A 752 -76.43 -7.67 56.66
N LYS A 753 -76.40 -6.71 57.59
CA LYS A 753 -75.72 -6.74 58.90
C LYS A 753 -76.07 -7.96 59.75
N GLN A 754 -75.06 -8.59 60.34
CA GLN A 754 -75.14 -9.13 61.70
C GLN A 754 -73.88 -8.78 62.51
N GLU A 755 -74.10 -7.96 63.54
CA GLU A 755 -73.25 -7.73 64.72
C GLU A 755 -73.21 -9.03 65.56
N ALA A 756 -72.03 -9.55 65.88
CA ALA A 756 -71.23 -9.28 67.08
C ALA A 756 -71.47 -10.26 68.24
N SER A 757 -70.43 -11.01 68.59
CA SER A 757 -70.09 -11.29 69.99
C SER A 757 -68.60 -11.58 70.14
N LYS A 758 -67.93 -10.77 70.97
CA LYS A 758 -66.61 -11.00 71.56
C LYS A 758 -66.78 -11.81 72.88
N PRO A 759 -65.76 -11.94 73.74
CA PRO A 759 -64.58 -12.80 73.66
C PRO A 759 -64.45 -13.69 74.92
N ASP A 760 -63.61 -14.74 74.90
CA ASP A 760 -63.10 -15.31 76.16
C ASP A 760 -61.71 -15.94 75.97
N ALA A 761 -60.85 -15.72 76.97
CA ALA A 761 -59.45 -16.15 77.10
C ALA A 761 -59.34 -17.15 78.29
N PRO A 762 -58.16 -17.61 78.78
CA PRO A 762 -56.95 -18.13 78.13
C PRO A 762 -56.45 -19.51 78.69
N ALA A 763 -55.59 -20.18 77.91
CA ALA A 763 -54.50 -21.14 78.28
C ALA A 763 -54.85 -22.52 78.93
N PRO A 764 -53.90 -23.49 79.09
CA PRO A 764 -52.57 -23.68 78.49
C PRO A 764 -52.24 -25.14 78.00
N ALA A 765 -51.05 -25.27 77.39
CA ALA A 765 -50.18 -26.46 77.33
C ALA A 765 -50.52 -27.65 76.39
N ALA A 766 -49.67 -27.84 75.35
CA ALA A 766 -48.96 -29.10 75.06
C ALA A 766 -48.05 -28.92 73.82
N LYS A 767 -46.74 -28.72 74.04
CA LYS A 767 -45.69 -28.99 73.04
C LYS A 767 -44.50 -29.66 73.74
N THR A 768 -44.36 -30.95 73.48
CA THR A 768 -43.19 -31.83 73.63
C THR A 768 -43.37 -32.85 72.50
N SER A 769 -42.39 -33.27 71.72
CA SER A 769 -40.95 -33.36 71.93
C SER A 769 -40.25 -33.65 70.59
N ALA A 770 -39.07 -33.07 70.38
CA ALA A 770 -37.99 -33.75 69.68
C ALA A 770 -36.65 -33.28 70.30
N ALA A 771 -36.04 -34.19 71.05
CA ALA A 771 -34.69 -34.13 71.64
C ALA A 771 -33.62 -34.26 70.54
N THR A 772 -32.53 -33.49 70.51
CA THR A 772 -31.22 -33.66 71.19
C THR A 772 -30.55 -35.06 71.10
N SER A 773 -29.55 -35.13 70.19
CA SER A 773 -28.20 -35.75 70.30
C SER A 773 -28.07 -37.29 70.43
N PRO A 774 -26.96 -37.92 69.97
CA PRO A 774 -25.69 -37.88 70.72
C PRO A 774 -24.39 -37.93 69.87
N ALA A 775 -23.28 -37.89 70.60
CA ALA A 775 -21.90 -37.77 70.17
C ALA A 775 -21.15 -39.12 69.97
N SER A 776 -19.96 -38.99 69.38
CA SER A 776 -18.69 -39.73 69.63
C SER A 776 -18.45 -41.15 69.08
N GLN A 777 -17.35 -41.28 68.32
CA GLN A 777 -16.26 -42.30 68.34
C GLN A 777 -15.19 -41.80 67.33
N ALA A 778 -13.95 -41.41 67.69
CA ALA A 778 -12.76 -42.22 68.06
C ALA A 778 -12.49 -43.35 67.03
N THR A 779 -11.30 -43.57 66.42
CA THR A 779 -9.89 -43.45 66.86
C THR A 779 -8.94 -43.73 65.67
N ALA A 780 -7.73 -43.14 65.68
CA ALA A 780 -6.41 -43.61 65.13
C ALA A 780 -6.31 -44.07 63.65
N THR A 781 -5.30 -43.68 62.85
CA THR A 781 -3.86 -43.98 63.03
C THR A 781 -2.95 -42.95 62.34
N GLN A 782 -1.88 -42.53 63.03
CA GLN A 782 -0.64 -41.89 62.55
C GLN A 782 0.32 -42.93 61.90
N PRO A 783 1.56 -42.64 61.42
CA PRO A 783 2.42 -41.44 61.61
C PRO A 783 3.11 -40.91 60.33
N SER A 784 3.57 -39.63 60.32
CA SER A 784 4.98 -39.14 60.32
C SER A 784 5.88 -39.69 59.18
N THR A 785 6.78 -38.95 58.54
CA THR A 785 7.68 -37.89 59.01
C THR A 785 8.34 -37.23 57.78
N GLU A 786 8.51 -35.91 57.84
CA GLU A 786 9.73 -35.14 57.52
C GLU A 786 10.71 -35.54 56.39
N GLN A 787 11.07 -34.50 55.61
CA GLN A 787 12.42 -33.97 55.38
C GLN A 787 12.96 -33.88 53.93
N ASN A 788 13.38 -32.64 53.65
CA ASN A 788 14.59 -32.20 52.95
C ASN A 788 14.63 -32.07 51.42
N LYS A 789 14.70 -30.78 51.03
CA LYS A 789 15.64 -30.07 50.13
C LYS A 789 16.33 -30.83 48.97
N PRO A 790 16.47 -30.17 47.80
CA PRO A 790 17.12 -30.73 46.63
C PRO A 790 18.65 -30.54 46.66
N ALA A 791 19.39 -31.55 46.19
CA ALA A 791 20.80 -31.42 45.85
C ALA A 791 21.07 -32.02 44.47
N THR A 792 21.57 -31.16 43.59
CA THR A 792 22.48 -31.37 42.46
C THR A 792 23.22 -32.72 42.41
N ASN A 793 23.25 -33.36 41.22
CA ASN A 793 24.48 -33.63 40.46
C ASN A 793 24.23 -34.44 39.17
N ALA A 794 24.69 -33.87 38.05
CA ALA A 794 25.70 -34.36 37.12
C ALA A 794 25.67 -35.82 36.56
N PRO A 795 26.29 -36.05 35.37
CA PRO A 795 25.91 -37.09 34.42
C PRO A 795 26.81 -38.33 34.44
N THR A 796 26.34 -39.45 33.86
CA THR A 796 27.16 -40.63 33.57
C THR A 796 27.18 -41.01 32.09
N ARG A 797 28.41 -40.96 31.57
CA ARG A 797 28.99 -41.52 30.34
C ARG A 797 28.89 -43.05 30.26
N LYS A 798 28.70 -43.61 29.05
CA LYS A 798 29.62 -44.54 28.31
C LYS A 798 28.88 -45.15 27.11
N ARG A 799 29.33 -44.94 25.86
CA ARG A 799 30.36 -45.71 25.08
C ARG A 799 29.68 -46.96 24.47
N THR A 800 29.62 -47.17 23.14
CA THR A 800 30.72 -47.68 22.30
C THR A 800 30.39 -47.75 20.79
N THR A 801 31.41 -47.46 19.95
CA THR A 801 31.84 -48.11 18.69
C THR A 801 31.00 -48.13 17.39
N ARG A 802 31.44 -47.30 16.42
CA ARG A 802 32.10 -47.61 15.11
C ARG A 802 31.64 -48.79 14.23
N LYS A 803 31.51 -48.45 12.93
CA LYS A 803 31.58 -49.24 11.67
C LYS A 803 30.33 -50.02 11.22
N ARG A 804 29.62 -49.49 10.22
CA ARG A 804 29.85 -49.78 8.80
C ARG A 804 29.32 -48.65 7.94
#